data_AF-A0A353GAW5-F1
#
_entry.id   AF-A0A353GAW5-F1
#
_cell.length_a   1.000
_cell.length_b   1.000
_cell.length_c   1.000
_cell.angle_alpha   90.00
_cell.angle_beta   90.00
_cell.angle_gamma   90.00
#
_symmetry.space_group_name_H-M   'P 1'
#
loop_
_entity.id
_entity.type
_entity.pdbx_description
1 polymer ?
#
loop_
_entity_poly.entity_id
_entity_poly.type
_entity_poly.pdbx_seq_one_letter_code
_entity_poly.pdbx_strand_id
1 'polypeptide(L)'
;MVDRVPTIDEIDDADKLQAYLETRSVEEVRILQLRLALRVMPIISDLFNQQSLPVGTVKIALLSLFRANLVSWVHCRFPTLEMVDHLNNAASAAAYGAAAVRGLSSVSAAAVETAADATALSGGSSAVYFWVSEALGRKESDLNYALRLVRSDLRALSNMSRDSVLASGLWYNIRKPNWFEDAEDDFRQSILLMDTHWYAIENWYWDVSRGFPPFSNLGEDEKRIIVGIATQSEAFWERDPDEVMKDINSTLSIRIEGDFPLPLMTVSANLEARIDFFISYSTKNETEAREINGYLEEAGYSTIAQFKDFPVGSNFVIEMQEGLERGARAIALLSPDYVVSDHCRAEWAAIYNMDPIGKRRKLVSFLLEPTELNKLQRQIVYSSLVGLKQAARRKAVLDAIRHVPDVVTQNQLKQKLADIASPDVAVAEDGKIDVTPNAKYDLAVNSPDLPDLPTVLRTLCSIIEVSLPENSPKSIGPTFAHYRQHLEERGARPIVGLLGMLVTALTKEFESADFEFWGGGLNEHFESFFACHSKFLGHFPLSGEREQTYAEAEINEDEASGKDLVQPVQNVADAVEELSLIGATTPAFERVVQGQVQIARDVSNLPPNLSEDAGKGNVITPKRRFVLSQLGFWERMLAAVGSMTTLATTPQGQAAIAALQEAISKFLSLIV
;
A
#
# COMPACT_ATOMS: atom_id res chain seq x y z
N MET A 1 24.05 39.05 47.60
CA MET A 1 23.23 37.95 48.17
C MET A 1 23.76 36.69 47.56
N VAL A 2 23.96 35.61 48.33
CA VAL A 2 24.41 34.34 47.75
C VAL A 2 23.25 33.84 46.89
N ASP A 3 23.39 33.94 45.56
CA ASP A 3 22.36 33.52 44.61
C ASP A 3 22.12 32.03 44.80
N ARG A 4 21.00 31.71 45.45
CA ARG A 4 20.57 30.34 45.68
C ARG A 4 20.32 29.72 44.30
N VAL A 5 20.96 28.58 44.04
CA VAL A 5 20.71 27.77 42.85
C VAL A 5 19.21 27.46 42.78
N PRO A 6 18.51 27.81 41.68
CA PRO A 6 17.09 27.56 41.56
C PRO A 6 16.81 26.05 41.56
N THR A 7 15.66 25.64 42.09
CA THR A 7 15.15 24.28 41.94
C THR A 7 14.52 24.10 40.56
N ILE A 8 14.34 22.85 40.09
CA ILE A 8 13.74 22.57 38.78
C ILE A 8 12.39 23.29 38.62
N ASP A 9 11.57 23.34 39.67
CA ASP A 9 10.25 23.98 39.63
C ASP A 9 10.30 25.51 39.55
N GLU A 10 11.38 26.11 40.06
CA GLU A 10 11.65 27.56 40.03
C GLU A 10 12.20 28.04 38.67
N ILE A 11 12.51 27.13 37.74
CA ILE A 11 12.98 27.48 36.38
C ILE A 11 11.80 27.97 35.53
N ASP A 12 11.75 29.28 35.31
CA ASP A 12 10.75 30.00 34.52
C ASP A 12 11.38 30.98 33.50
N ASP A 13 12.71 31.06 33.43
CA ASP A 13 13.47 31.89 32.50
C ASP A 13 14.85 31.28 32.15
N ALA A 14 15.54 31.89 31.18
CA ALA A 14 16.83 31.43 30.69
C ALA A 14 17.97 31.60 31.72
N ASP A 15 17.93 32.66 32.53
CA ASP A 15 18.98 32.97 33.50
C ASP A 15 18.97 31.94 34.65
N LYS A 16 17.77 31.59 35.13
CA LYS A 16 17.59 30.52 36.14
C LYS A 16 17.93 29.14 35.58
N LEU A 17 17.58 28.86 34.33
CA LEU A 17 17.98 27.61 33.68
C LEU A 17 19.51 27.53 33.58
N GLN A 18 20.17 28.61 33.16
CA GLN A 18 21.63 28.68 33.08
C GLN A 18 22.27 28.48 34.47
N ALA A 19 21.81 29.20 35.48
CA ALA A 19 22.30 29.05 36.85
C ALA A 19 22.10 27.63 37.40
N TYR A 20 21.01 26.95 37.02
CA TYR A 20 20.81 25.53 37.36
C TYR A 20 21.83 24.63 36.66
N LEU A 21 21.99 24.78 35.34
CA LEU A 21 22.83 23.92 34.51
C LEU A 21 24.33 24.07 34.80
N GLU A 22 24.78 25.25 35.25
CA GLU A 22 26.16 25.46 35.73
C GLU A 22 26.54 24.56 36.92
N THR A 23 25.54 23.99 37.61
CA THR A 23 25.75 23.02 38.71
C THR A 23 25.68 21.56 38.28
N ARG A 24 25.36 21.28 37.01
CA ARG A 24 25.17 19.92 36.47
C ARG A 24 26.41 19.42 35.73
N SER A 25 26.48 18.11 35.48
CA SER A 25 27.60 17.56 34.72
C SER A 25 27.49 17.93 33.24
N VAL A 26 28.63 18.01 32.55
CA VAL A 26 28.68 18.32 31.11
C VAL A 26 27.85 17.31 30.31
N GLU A 27 27.85 16.04 30.71
CA GLU A 27 27.07 14.98 30.06
C GLU A 27 25.56 15.18 30.22
N GLU A 28 25.09 15.62 31.38
CA GLU A 28 23.67 15.88 31.60
C GLU A 28 23.17 17.06 30.78
N VAL A 29 23.99 18.12 30.69
CA VAL A 29 23.71 19.28 29.84
C VAL A 29 23.62 18.84 28.37
N ARG A 30 24.52 17.97 27.90
CA ARG A 30 24.49 17.45 26.52
C ARG A 30 23.28 16.62 26.21
N ILE A 31 22.87 15.71 27.11
CA ILE A 31 21.67 14.89 26.90
C ILE A 31 20.44 15.80 26.81
N LEU A 32 20.36 16.83 27.65
CA LEU A 32 19.29 17.82 27.57
C LEU A 32 19.30 18.56 26.22
N GLN A 33 20.46 19.06 25.79
CA GLN A 33 20.60 19.78 24.52
C GLN A 33 20.25 18.90 23.31
N LEU A 34 20.74 17.66 23.28
CA LEU A 34 20.40 16.67 22.25
C LEU A 34 18.90 16.42 22.17
N ARG A 35 18.24 16.21 23.32
CA ARG A 35 16.79 15.98 23.35
C ARG A 35 16.01 17.21 22.86
N LEU A 36 16.51 18.42 23.08
CA LEU A 36 15.89 19.64 22.55
C LEU A 36 16.10 19.76 21.04
N ALA A 37 17.32 19.47 20.54
CA ALA A 37 17.63 19.47 19.11
C ALA A 37 16.81 18.45 18.33
N LEU A 38 16.71 17.21 18.83
CA LEU A 38 15.88 16.18 18.23
C LEU A 38 14.41 16.61 18.17
N ARG A 39 13.89 17.26 19.22
CA ARG A 39 12.50 17.76 19.21
C ARG A 39 12.24 18.81 18.14
N VAL A 40 13.21 19.58 17.67
CA VAL A 40 12.97 20.56 16.60
C VAL A 40 13.37 20.05 15.21
N MET A 41 13.93 18.84 15.12
CA MET A 41 14.39 18.26 13.86
C MET A 41 13.30 18.21 12.76
N PRO A 42 12.03 17.84 13.02
CA PRO A 42 11.00 17.78 11.98
C PRO A 42 10.67 19.11 11.32
N ILE A 43 10.94 20.23 12.01
CA ILE A 43 10.58 21.58 11.58
C ILE A 43 11.31 21.97 10.27
N ILE A 44 12.40 21.29 9.92
CA ILE A 44 13.07 21.46 8.63
C ILE A 44 12.16 21.16 7.42
N SER A 45 11.05 20.45 7.63
CA SER A 45 10.02 20.18 6.61
C SER A 45 9.42 21.46 6.01
N ASP A 46 9.43 22.57 6.74
CA ASP A 46 8.98 23.88 6.24
C ASP A 46 9.77 24.33 4.99
N LEU A 47 11.04 23.92 4.84
CA LEU A 47 11.82 24.20 3.62
C LEU A 47 11.25 23.53 2.37
N PHE A 48 10.63 22.37 2.51
CA PHE A 48 10.06 21.62 1.37
C PHE A 48 8.80 22.28 0.82
N ASN A 49 8.15 23.13 1.63
CA ASN A 49 6.98 23.91 1.21
C ASN A 49 7.35 25.21 0.47
N GLN A 50 8.63 25.57 0.39
CA GLN A 50 9.10 26.80 -0.24
C GLN A 50 9.37 26.58 -1.74
N GLN A 51 8.58 27.23 -2.61
CA GLN A 51 8.62 27.04 -4.08
C GLN A 51 9.94 27.46 -4.77
N SER A 52 10.87 28.09 -4.05
CA SER A 52 12.02 28.83 -4.61
C SER A 52 13.38 28.18 -4.37
N LEU A 53 13.44 27.01 -3.73
CA LEU A 53 14.69 26.43 -3.22
C LEU A 53 15.32 25.43 -4.20
N PRO A 54 16.62 25.56 -4.51
CA PRO A 54 17.36 24.48 -5.15
C PRO A 54 17.35 23.24 -4.26
N VAL A 55 16.91 22.10 -4.80
CA VAL A 55 16.81 20.80 -4.10
C VAL A 55 18.13 20.44 -3.38
N GLY A 56 19.28 20.79 -3.97
CA GLY A 56 20.59 20.57 -3.36
C GLY A 56 20.79 21.29 -2.02
N THR A 57 20.30 22.54 -1.88
CA THR A 57 20.43 23.31 -0.63
C THR A 57 19.62 22.69 0.50
N VAL A 58 18.42 22.17 0.19
CA VAL A 58 17.57 21.46 1.17
C VAL A 58 18.25 20.17 1.63
N LYS A 59 18.83 19.39 0.69
CA LYS A 59 19.57 18.17 1.00
C LYS A 59 20.80 18.43 1.88
N ILE A 60 21.53 19.51 1.63
CA ILE A 60 22.69 19.92 2.46
C ILE A 60 22.23 20.30 3.88
N ALA A 61 21.15 21.08 4.01
CA ALA A 61 20.61 21.45 5.32
C ALA A 61 20.10 20.23 6.09
N LEU A 62 19.40 19.30 5.42
CA LEU A 62 18.91 18.07 6.02
C LEU A 62 20.04 17.13 6.43
N LEU A 63 21.04 16.94 5.58
CA LEU A 63 22.20 16.09 5.89
C LEU A 63 23.02 16.65 7.05
N SER A 64 23.25 17.97 7.09
CA SER A 64 23.99 18.61 8.20
C SER A 64 23.22 18.57 9.51
N LEU A 65 21.90 18.76 9.49
CA LEU A 65 21.02 18.57 10.64
C LEU A 65 21.06 17.11 11.16
N PHE A 66 20.95 16.14 10.27
CA PHE A 66 21.04 14.72 10.61
C PHE A 66 22.41 14.37 11.20
N ARG A 67 23.49 14.80 10.54
CA ARG A 67 24.87 14.57 11.00
C ARG A 67 25.10 15.10 12.41
N ALA A 68 24.68 16.34 12.69
CA ALA A 68 24.83 16.94 14.01
C ALA A 68 24.09 16.15 15.10
N ASN A 69 22.80 15.87 14.89
CA ASN A 69 22.03 15.09 15.86
C ASN A 69 22.58 13.66 16.02
N LEU A 70 22.99 13.00 14.93
CA LEU A 70 23.52 11.64 14.97
C LEU A 70 24.82 11.60 15.76
N VAL A 71 25.81 12.43 15.43
CA VAL A 71 27.11 12.43 16.13
C VAL A 71 26.93 12.78 17.60
N SER A 72 26.04 13.73 17.94
CA SER A 72 25.71 14.08 19.33
C SER A 72 25.05 12.89 20.07
N TRP A 73 24.11 12.20 19.43
CA TRP A 73 23.47 10.99 19.99
C TRP A 73 24.47 9.85 20.21
N VAL A 74 25.32 9.57 19.22
CA VAL A 74 26.36 8.53 19.32
C VAL A 74 27.35 8.87 20.43
N HIS A 75 27.71 10.14 20.60
CA HIS A 75 28.63 10.53 21.66
C HIS A 75 27.99 10.37 23.05
N CYS A 76 26.71 10.69 23.18
CA CYS A 76 25.99 10.52 24.44
C CYS A 76 25.83 9.03 24.83
N ARG A 77 25.64 8.14 23.84
CA ARG A 77 25.44 6.69 24.06
C ARG A 77 26.76 5.91 24.14
N PHE A 78 27.74 6.27 23.33
CA PHE A 78 29.03 5.59 23.17
C PHE A 78 30.21 6.58 23.29
N PRO A 79 30.42 7.20 24.46
CA PRO A 79 31.42 8.25 24.61
C PRO A 79 32.83 7.70 24.36
N THR A 80 33.55 8.30 23.41
CA THR A 80 34.97 8.03 23.14
C THR A 80 35.70 9.35 22.86
N LEU A 81 37.00 9.40 23.18
CA LEU A 81 37.83 10.60 22.96
C LEU A 81 38.00 10.94 21.47
N GLU A 82 37.91 9.94 20.60
CA GLU A 82 38.04 10.09 19.14
C GLU A 82 36.91 10.93 18.53
N MET A 83 35.75 11.02 19.20
CA MET A 83 34.58 11.74 18.69
C MET A 83 34.63 13.27 18.88
N VAL A 84 35.58 13.79 19.65
CA VAL A 84 35.63 15.22 20.02
C VAL A 84 35.77 16.11 18.80
N ASP A 85 36.65 15.75 17.86
CA ASP A 85 36.85 16.52 16.63
C ASP A 85 35.64 16.39 15.69
N HIS A 86 35.05 15.20 15.60
CA HIS A 86 33.84 14.97 14.79
C HIS A 86 32.62 15.77 15.29
N LEU A 87 32.48 15.96 16.60
CA LEU A 87 31.45 16.84 17.18
C LEU A 87 31.62 18.29 16.70
N ASN A 88 32.83 18.85 16.81
CA ASN A 88 33.09 20.22 16.39
C ASN A 88 32.86 20.44 14.89
N ASN A 89 33.24 19.45 14.07
CA ASN A 89 33.04 19.52 12.63
C ASN A 89 31.55 19.41 12.26
N ALA A 90 30.83 18.48 12.88
CA ALA A 90 29.38 18.33 12.67
C ALA A 90 28.61 19.59 13.12
N ALA A 91 29.00 20.20 14.25
CA ALA A 91 28.45 21.47 14.70
C ALA A 91 28.72 22.61 13.69
N SER A 92 29.94 22.70 13.16
CA SER A 92 30.31 23.70 12.16
C SER A 92 29.55 23.52 10.84
N ALA A 93 29.38 22.28 10.38
CA ALA A 93 28.60 21.95 9.18
C ALA A 93 27.12 22.31 9.34
N ALA A 94 26.51 22.03 10.49
CA ALA A 94 25.14 22.42 10.79
C ALA A 94 24.99 23.95 10.86
N ALA A 95 25.92 24.67 11.51
CA ALA A 95 25.90 26.14 11.52
C ALA A 95 25.97 26.73 10.10
N TYR A 96 26.77 26.14 9.20
CA TYR A 96 26.81 26.53 7.78
C TYR A 96 25.48 26.23 7.06
N GLY A 97 24.92 25.04 7.26
CA GLY A 97 23.63 24.63 6.69
C GLY A 97 22.49 25.57 7.12
N ALA A 98 22.47 25.96 8.39
CA ALA A 98 21.51 26.91 8.91
C ALA A 98 21.65 28.30 8.28
N ALA A 99 22.88 28.82 8.18
CA ALA A 99 23.15 30.10 7.54
C ALA A 99 22.68 30.12 6.07
N ALA A 100 22.83 29.00 5.35
CA ALA A 100 22.40 28.86 3.96
C ALA A 100 20.88 28.94 3.78
N VAL A 101 20.08 28.51 4.77
CA VAL A 101 18.61 28.47 4.68
C VAL A 101 17.91 29.58 5.48
N ARG A 102 18.64 30.33 6.31
CA ARG A 102 18.08 31.38 7.19
C ARG A 102 17.31 32.46 6.45
N GLY A 103 17.76 32.84 5.25
CA GLY A 103 17.07 33.84 4.42
C GLY A 103 15.72 33.36 3.86
N LEU A 104 15.40 32.07 3.99
CA LEU A 104 14.24 31.42 3.38
C LEU A 104 13.26 30.94 4.44
N SER A 105 13.76 30.22 5.45
CA SER A 105 12.99 29.85 6.64
C SER A 105 13.84 30.07 7.88
N SER A 106 13.51 31.11 8.64
CA SER A 106 14.15 31.38 9.93
C SER A 106 13.90 30.26 10.93
N VAL A 107 12.75 29.58 10.82
CA VAL A 107 12.31 28.49 11.69
C VAL A 107 13.09 27.21 11.40
N SER A 108 13.28 26.87 10.12
CA SER A 108 14.11 25.73 9.73
C SER A 108 15.60 25.97 10.04
N ALA A 109 16.09 27.19 9.84
CA ALA A 109 17.45 27.56 10.24
C ALA A 109 17.65 27.44 11.76
N ALA A 110 16.66 27.85 12.56
CA ALA A 110 16.69 27.68 14.01
C ALA A 110 16.75 26.20 14.43
N ALA A 111 16.05 25.30 13.74
CA ALA A 111 16.13 23.86 14.00
C ALA A 111 17.55 23.32 13.75
N VAL A 112 18.18 23.72 12.64
CA VAL A 112 19.56 23.32 12.32
C VAL A 112 20.57 23.92 13.30
N GLU A 113 20.37 25.15 13.75
CA GLU A 113 21.22 25.80 14.78
C GLU A 113 21.11 25.15 16.14
N THR A 114 19.90 24.74 16.52
CA THR A 114 19.70 24.00 17.77
C THR A 114 20.50 22.69 17.76
N ALA A 115 20.57 22.00 16.61
CA ALA A 115 21.41 20.82 16.46
C ALA A 115 22.91 21.14 16.46
N ALA A 116 23.32 22.24 15.83
CA ALA A 116 24.70 22.72 15.89
C ALA A 116 25.14 22.98 17.34
N ASP A 117 24.32 23.71 18.10
CA ASP A 117 24.57 24.05 19.50
C ASP A 117 24.61 22.82 20.41
N ALA A 118 23.70 21.85 20.19
CA ALA A 118 23.69 20.59 20.93
C ALA A 118 24.88 19.68 20.63
N THR A 119 25.57 19.93 19.53
CA THR A 119 26.76 19.16 19.11
C THR A 119 28.04 19.88 19.52
N ALA A 120 28.03 21.22 19.61
CA ALA A 120 29.18 22.03 19.96
C ALA A 120 29.62 21.81 21.41
N LEU A 121 30.93 21.56 21.62
CA LEU A 121 31.52 21.40 22.95
C LEU A 121 31.47 22.69 23.79
N SER A 122 31.27 23.84 23.14
CA SER A 122 31.32 25.20 23.72
C SER A 122 29.95 25.84 23.96
N GLY A 123 28.84 25.16 23.67
CA GLY A 123 27.50 25.76 23.63
C GLY A 123 26.96 26.14 25.02
N GLY A 124 26.79 27.43 25.27
CA GLY A 124 26.14 27.95 26.47
C GLY A 124 24.64 27.61 26.51
N SER A 125 24.12 27.35 27.71
CA SER A 125 22.76 26.88 27.98
C SER A 125 21.62 27.78 27.47
N SER A 126 21.91 29.07 27.25
CA SER A 126 20.94 30.12 26.92
C SER A 126 20.54 30.16 25.44
N ALA A 127 21.37 29.64 24.53
CA ALA A 127 21.10 29.65 23.09
C ALA A 127 19.99 28.66 22.70
N VAL A 128 20.01 27.46 23.28
CA VAL A 128 19.07 26.37 22.96
C VAL A 128 17.63 26.73 23.33
N TYR A 129 17.45 27.47 24.42
CA TYR A 129 16.14 27.99 24.85
C TYR A 129 15.55 29.00 23.86
N PHE A 130 16.40 29.90 23.37
CA PHE A 130 16.01 30.96 22.45
C PHE A 130 15.57 30.38 21.09
N TRP A 131 16.33 29.41 20.56
CA TRP A 131 16.04 28.81 19.25
C TRP A 131 14.81 27.89 19.24
N VAL A 132 14.58 27.13 20.31
CA VAL A 132 13.32 26.38 20.46
C VAL A 132 12.14 27.36 20.50
N SER A 133 12.24 28.50 21.18
CA SER A 133 11.16 29.50 21.18
C SER A 133 10.96 30.21 19.84
N GLU A 134 12.03 30.43 19.08
CA GLU A 134 11.99 30.96 17.70
C GLU A 134 11.29 29.98 16.75
N ALA A 135 11.63 28.69 16.84
CA ALA A 135 11.05 27.64 16.01
C ALA A 135 9.56 27.38 16.33
N LEU A 136 9.11 27.75 17.52
CA LEU A 136 7.73 27.57 17.99
C LEU A 136 6.78 28.73 17.71
N GLY A 137 7.25 29.83 17.11
CA GLY A 137 6.36 30.92 16.66
C GLY A 137 6.18 32.10 17.63
N ARG A 138 7.11 32.28 18.59
CA ARG A 138 7.26 33.51 19.41
C ARG A 138 6.01 33.98 20.19
N LYS A 139 5.18 33.08 20.73
CA LYS A 139 4.17 33.46 21.74
C LYS A 139 4.64 33.10 23.15
N GLU A 140 4.19 33.86 24.14
CA GLU A 140 4.46 33.58 25.56
C GLU A 140 3.99 32.17 25.99
N SER A 141 2.95 31.63 25.33
CA SER A 141 2.50 30.24 25.50
C SER A 141 3.54 29.20 25.11
N ASP A 142 4.34 29.50 24.09
CA ASP A 142 5.31 28.58 23.48
C ASP A 142 6.57 28.52 24.34
N LEU A 143 6.96 29.67 24.88
CA LEU A 143 8.00 29.80 25.88
C LEU A 143 7.70 28.98 27.14
N ASN A 144 6.49 29.13 27.67
CA ASN A 144 6.01 28.35 28.81
C ASN A 144 5.98 26.84 28.51
N TYR A 145 5.68 26.45 27.27
CA TYR A 145 5.73 25.06 26.85
C TYR A 145 7.17 24.52 26.78
N ALA A 146 8.10 25.27 26.20
CA ALA A 146 9.52 24.91 26.14
C ALA A 146 10.11 24.72 27.54
N LEU A 147 9.84 25.64 28.49
CA LEU A 147 10.26 25.50 29.89
C LEU A 147 9.68 24.27 30.58
N ARG A 148 8.44 23.86 30.23
CA ARG A 148 7.87 22.61 30.76
C ARG A 148 8.59 21.39 30.22
N LEU A 149 8.96 21.37 28.94
CA LEU A 149 9.75 20.29 28.34
C LEU A 149 11.11 20.16 29.04
N VAL A 150 11.84 21.27 29.18
CA VAL A 150 13.14 21.32 29.86
C VAL A 150 13.03 20.78 31.29
N ARG A 151 12.05 21.25 32.06
CA ARG A 151 11.85 20.76 33.44
C ARG A 151 11.54 19.26 33.49
N SER A 152 10.83 18.72 32.50
CA SER A 152 10.56 17.27 32.43
C SER A 152 11.83 16.47 32.18
N ASP A 153 12.66 16.89 31.22
CA ASP A 153 13.94 16.23 30.96
C ASP A 153 14.89 16.33 32.16
N LEU A 154 14.94 17.48 32.83
CA LEU A 154 15.73 17.65 34.06
C LEU A 154 15.26 16.73 35.20
N ARG A 155 13.95 16.53 35.34
CA ARG A 155 13.39 15.55 36.28
C ARG A 155 13.73 14.12 35.88
N ALA A 156 13.69 13.79 34.58
CA ALA A 156 14.09 12.48 34.09
C ALA A 156 15.57 12.21 34.38
N LEU A 157 16.45 13.16 34.07
CA LEU A 157 17.89 13.11 34.39
C LEU A 157 18.18 13.00 35.89
N SER A 158 17.32 13.59 36.73
CA SER A 158 17.46 13.47 38.20
C SER A 158 17.01 12.11 38.75
N ASN A 159 16.12 11.41 38.05
CA ASN A 159 15.43 10.21 38.55
C ASN A 159 15.81 8.91 37.82
N MET A 160 16.44 9.00 36.65
CA MET A 160 16.75 7.88 35.77
C MET A 160 18.23 7.86 35.43
N SER A 161 18.73 6.69 34.99
CA SER A 161 20.07 6.62 34.44
C SER A 161 20.17 7.38 33.11
N ARG A 162 21.36 7.84 32.74
CA ARG A 162 21.62 8.53 31.47
C ARG A 162 21.17 7.71 30.26
N ASP A 163 21.48 6.41 30.26
CA ASP A 163 21.08 5.49 29.21
C ASP A 163 19.56 5.34 29.15
N SER A 164 18.90 5.30 30.31
CA SER A 164 17.42 5.27 30.37
C SER A 164 16.79 6.56 29.85
N VAL A 165 17.40 7.72 30.08
CA VAL A 165 16.91 8.99 29.52
C VAL A 165 17.13 9.01 28.00
N LEU A 166 18.29 8.57 27.52
CA LEU A 166 18.58 8.48 26.08
C LEU A 166 17.68 7.49 25.34
N ALA A 167 17.27 6.39 26.00
CA ALA A 167 16.33 5.41 25.47
C ALA A 167 14.86 5.83 25.65
N SER A 168 14.57 6.88 26.41
CA SER A 168 13.19 7.35 26.61
C SER A 168 12.72 8.24 25.46
N GLY A 169 11.45 8.10 25.08
CA GLY A 169 10.83 8.98 24.08
C GLY A 169 10.91 10.46 24.47
N LEU A 170 10.97 11.33 23.47
CA LEU A 170 11.15 12.78 23.63
C LEU A 170 9.94 13.44 24.30
N TRP A 171 8.73 12.86 24.24
CA TRP A 171 7.52 13.40 24.90
C TRP A 171 7.08 12.60 26.11
N TYR A 172 7.98 11.85 26.76
CA TYR A 172 7.65 11.09 27.95
C TYR A 172 7.02 11.99 29.04
N ASN A 173 5.80 11.64 29.47
CA ASN A 173 4.98 12.37 30.46
C ASN A 173 4.63 13.83 30.11
N ILE A 174 4.76 14.24 28.85
CA ILE A 174 4.28 15.53 28.36
C ILE A 174 3.44 15.32 27.11
N ARG A 175 2.24 15.89 27.09
CA ARG A 175 1.42 15.89 25.87
C ARG A 175 2.13 16.65 24.74
N LYS A 176 2.30 15.98 23.62
CA LYS A 176 2.78 16.56 22.36
C LYS A 176 1.74 17.57 21.82
N PRO A 177 2.14 18.75 21.32
CA PRO A 177 1.19 19.70 20.72
C PRO A 177 0.74 19.22 19.35
N ASN A 178 -0.51 19.49 18.96
CA ASN A 178 -1.03 19.05 17.66
C ASN A 178 -0.21 19.59 16.48
N TRP A 179 0.19 20.86 16.50
CA TRP A 179 1.01 21.44 15.42
C TRP A 179 2.37 20.74 15.26
N PHE A 180 2.84 20.04 16.31
CA PHE A 180 4.06 19.26 16.26
C PHE A 180 3.83 17.89 15.61
N GLU A 181 2.67 17.28 15.84
CA GLU A 181 2.26 16.08 15.10
C GLU A 181 2.16 16.39 13.61
N ASP A 182 1.60 17.55 13.25
CA ASP A 182 1.56 18.03 11.86
C ASP A 182 3.00 18.19 11.29
N ALA A 183 3.93 18.77 12.06
CA ALA A 183 5.32 18.93 11.63
C ALA A 183 6.07 17.60 11.46
N GLU A 184 5.80 16.59 12.29
CA GLU A 184 6.34 15.23 12.14
C GLU A 184 5.77 14.52 10.90
N ASP A 185 4.48 14.68 10.65
CA ASP A 185 3.83 14.13 9.46
C ASP A 185 4.40 14.79 8.20
N ASP A 186 4.54 16.12 8.18
CA ASP A 186 5.17 16.87 7.08
C ASP A 186 6.62 16.45 6.85
N PHE A 187 7.39 16.25 7.92
CA PHE A 187 8.77 15.76 7.84
C PHE A 187 8.85 14.37 7.20
N ARG A 188 7.94 13.46 7.61
CA ARG A 188 7.84 12.13 7.03
C ARG A 188 7.46 12.18 5.56
N GLN A 189 6.40 12.92 5.20
CA GLN A 189 5.98 13.04 3.80
C GLN A 189 7.09 13.65 2.94
N SER A 190 7.77 14.68 3.44
CA SER A 190 8.89 15.33 2.74
C SER A 190 10.02 14.35 2.43
N ILE A 191 10.38 13.49 3.40
CA ILE A 191 11.41 12.46 3.19
C ILE A 191 10.91 11.34 2.26
N LEU A 192 9.64 10.93 2.34
CA LEU A 192 9.06 9.91 1.46
C LEU A 192 9.05 10.32 -0.03
N LEU A 193 9.01 11.63 -0.31
CA LEU A 193 9.15 12.21 -1.64
C LEU A 193 10.60 12.22 -2.16
N MET A 194 11.58 11.93 -1.30
CA MET A 194 12.99 11.78 -1.68
C MET A 194 13.30 10.32 -2.05
N ASP A 195 14.49 10.09 -2.61
CA ASP A 195 14.98 8.75 -2.89
C ASP A 195 15.09 7.90 -1.60
N THR A 196 14.87 6.60 -1.73
CA THR A 196 14.76 5.65 -0.60
C THR A 196 15.94 5.65 0.38
N HIS A 197 17.15 6.03 -0.04
CA HIS A 197 18.32 6.13 0.85
C HIS A 197 18.20 7.23 1.91
N TRP A 198 17.30 8.20 1.73
CA TRP A 198 17.01 9.23 2.73
C TRP A 198 16.12 8.73 3.88
N TYR A 199 15.43 7.60 3.70
CA TYR A 199 14.49 7.07 4.71
C TYR A 199 15.20 6.69 6.01
N ALA A 200 16.51 6.42 5.96
CA ALA A 200 17.33 6.20 7.14
C ALA A 200 17.25 7.35 8.17
N ILE A 201 17.07 8.60 7.72
CA ILE A 201 16.94 9.76 8.61
C ILE A 201 15.61 9.74 9.36
N GLU A 202 14.50 9.53 8.65
CA GLU A 202 13.16 9.49 9.26
C GLU A 202 13.00 8.29 10.17
N ASN A 203 13.42 7.09 9.74
CA ASN A 203 13.38 5.89 10.56
C ASN A 203 14.17 6.07 11.88
N TRP A 204 15.38 6.63 11.79
CA TRP A 204 16.20 6.91 12.97
C TRP A 204 15.54 7.94 13.90
N TYR A 205 15.06 9.05 13.35
CA TYR A 205 14.34 10.07 14.12
C TYR A 205 13.12 9.47 14.81
N TRP A 206 12.32 8.67 14.08
CA TRP A 206 11.13 8.01 14.60
C TRP A 206 11.49 7.20 15.84
N ASP A 207 12.43 6.27 15.72
CA ASP A 207 12.83 5.36 16.80
C ASP A 207 13.24 6.13 18.05
N VAL A 208 14.14 7.11 17.88
CA VAL A 208 14.62 7.96 18.98
C VAL A 208 13.47 8.78 19.58
N SER A 209 12.58 9.33 18.77
CA SER A 209 11.50 10.22 19.22
C SER A 209 10.50 9.53 20.16
N ARG A 210 10.28 8.22 19.96
CA ARG A 210 9.32 7.41 20.71
C ARG A 210 9.97 6.49 21.74
N GLY A 211 11.30 6.45 21.78
CA GLY A 211 12.05 5.65 22.74
C GLY A 211 12.15 4.18 22.34
N PHE A 212 12.08 3.89 21.05
CA PHE A 212 12.48 2.59 20.53
C PHE A 212 13.99 2.55 20.30
N PRO A 213 14.61 1.36 20.36
CA PRO A 213 16.04 1.22 20.11
C PRO A 213 16.33 1.45 18.61
N PRO A 214 16.97 2.58 18.22
CA PRO A 214 17.31 2.80 16.83
C PRO A 214 18.36 1.79 16.36
N PHE A 215 18.31 1.43 15.08
CA PHE A 215 19.26 0.50 14.45
C PHE A 215 19.31 -0.89 15.10
N SER A 216 18.19 -1.33 15.70
CA SER A 216 18.06 -2.65 16.32
C SER A 216 18.43 -3.82 15.38
N ASN A 217 18.29 -3.62 14.08
CA ASN A 217 18.69 -4.57 13.04
C ASN A 217 20.21 -4.87 13.00
N LEU A 218 21.05 -4.01 13.60
CA LEU A 218 22.51 -4.18 13.62
C LEU A 218 22.99 -5.12 14.74
N GLY A 219 22.12 -5.44 15.72
CA GLY A 219 22.45 -6.36 16.81
C GLY A 219 23.76 -5.99 17.55
N GLU A 220 24.64 -6.98 17.75
CA GLU A 220 25.92 -6.79 18.45
C GLU A 220 26.87 -5.82 17.73
N ASP A 221 26.68 -5.60 16.43
CA ASP A 221 27.49 -4.72 15.59
C ASP A 221 27.05 -3.25 15.64
N GLU A 222 25.91 -2.92 16.28
CA GLU A 222 25.33 -1.57 16.37
C GLU A 222 26.41 -0.53 16.73
N LYS A 223 27.11 -0.74 17.86
CA LYS A 223 28.12 0.20 18.33
C LYS A 223 29.23 0.40 17.30
N ARG A 224 29.75 -0.67 16.71
CA ARG A 224 30.88 -0.62 15.76
C ARG A 224 30.48 0.16 14.50
N ILE A 225 29.31 -0.15 13.94
CA ILE A 225 28.81 0.44 12.71
C ILE A 225 28.44 1.91 12.91
N ILE A 226 27.66 2.22 13.95
CA ILE A 226 27.16 3.57 14.19
C ILE A 226 28.27 4.53 14.62
N VAL A 227 29.21 4.08 15.47
CA VAL A 227 30.41 4.86 15.76
C VAL A 227 31.22 5.07 14.47
N GLY A 228 31.39 4.02 13.64
CA GLY A 228 32.10 4.13 12.36
C GLY A 228 31.47 5.12 11.38
N ILE A 229 30.14 5.25 11.35
CA ILE A 229 29.44 6.29 10.57
C ILE A 229 29.71 7.67 11.20
N ALA A 230 29.55 7.82 12.51
CA ALA A 230 29.74 9.10 13.20
C ALA A 230 31.18 9.64 13.11
N THR A 231 32.16 8.76 12.97
CA THR A 231 33.59 9.10 12.85
C THR A 231 34.12 9.09 11.41
N GLN A 232 33.24 9.16 10.40
CA GLN A 232 33.67 9.37 9.02
C GLN A 232 34.42 10.72 8.85
N SER A 233 35.35 10.76 7.91
CA SER A 233 36.19 11.95 7.65
C SER A 233 35.40 13.12 7.04
N GLU A 234 35.89 14.36 7.16
CA GLU A 234 35.23 15.50 6.50
C GLU A 234 35.10 15.29 4.98
N ALA A 235 36.12 14.71 4.35
CA ALA A 235 36.08 14.39 2.93
C ALA A 235 34.93 13.43 2.56
N PHE A 236 34.47 12.57 3.49
CA PHE A 236 33.28 11.74 3.27
C PHE A 236 32.01 12.60 3.28
N TRP A 237 31.88 13.51 4.26
CA TRP A 237 30.68 14.33 4.48
C TRP A 237 30.54 15.51 3.51
N GLU A 238 31.63 15.98 2.91
CA GLU A 238 31.65 17.07 1.91
C GLU A 238 31.27 16.60 0.49
N ARG A 239 31.03 15.29 0.29
CA ARG A 239 30.56 14.73 -0.99
C ARG A 239 29.11 15.13 -1.28
N ASP A 240 28.65 14.74 -2.47
CA ASP A 240 27.23 14.87 -2.83
C ASP A 240 26.32 14.22 -1.76
N PRO A 241 25.28 14.90 -1.27
CA PRO A 241 24.44 14.39 -0.21
C PRO A 241 23.74 13.06 -0.52
N ASP A 242 23.38 12.80 -1.79
CA ASP A 242 22.76 11.52 -2.17
C ASP A 242 23.78 10.39 -2.13
N GLU A 243 25.02 10.61 -2.54
CA GLU A 243 26.09 9.61 -2.42
C GLU A 243 26.40 9.27 -0.95
N VAL A 244 26.47 10.29 -0.10
CA VAL A 244 26.67 10.10 1.34
C VAL A 244 25.56 9.25 1.95
N MET A 245 24.30 9.60 1.68
CA MET A 245 23.16 8.88 2.25
C MET A 245 23.00 7.47 1.67
N LYS A 246 23.38 7.23 0.40
CA LYS A 246 23.45 5.87 -0.15
C LYS A 246 24.46 5.01 0.58
N ASP A 247 25.66 5.52 0.84
CA ASP A 247 26.70 4.77 1.56
C ASP A 247 26.28 4.49 3.01
N ILE A 248 25.68 5.48 3.69
CA ILE A 248 25.13 5.31 5.04
C ILE A 248 24.03 4.25 5.03
N ASN A 249 23.04 4.38 4.14
CA ASN A 249 21.91 3.45 4.06
C ASN A 249 22.36 2.03 3.73
N SER A 250 23.33 1.89 2.81
CA SER A 250 23.95 0.60 2.51
C SER A 250 24.62 0.01 3.76
N THR A 251 25.42 0.80 4.47
CA THR A 251 26.11 0.38 5.70
C THR A 251 25.12 -0.06 6.78
N LEU A 252 24.02 0.67 6.95
CA LEU A 252 22.95 0.33 7.89
C LEU A 252 22.13 -0.91 7.46
N SER A 253 22.26 -1.34 6.21
CA SER A 253 21.56 -2.50 5.64
C SER A 253 22.41 -3.79 5.60
N ILE A 254 23.70 -3.75 5.97
CA ILE A 254 24.60 -4.91 5.93
C ILE A 254 24.19 -5.96 6.98
N ARG A 255 23.74 -7.13 6.52
CA ARG A 255 23.70 -8.37 7.33
C ARG A 255 25.08 -9.04 7.26
N ILE A 256 25.61 -9.48 8.40
CA ILE A 256 26.90 -10.17 8.50
C ILE A 256 26.81 -11.52 7.75
N GLU A 257 27.54 -11.65 6.65
CA GLU A 257 27.95 -12.94 6.10
C GLU A 257 29.14 -13.47 6.92
N GLY A 258 29.03 -14.67 7.49
CA GLY A 258 30.08 -15.25 8.33
C GLY A 258 29.91 -16.75 8.58
N ASP A 259 30.66 -17.51 7.80
CA ASP A 259 30.85 -18.97 7.73
C ASP A 259 31.12 -19.63 9.11
N PHE A 260 30.24 -20.52 9.58
CA PHE A 260 30.58 -21.55 10.58
C PHE A 260 29.81 -22.86 10.33
N PRO A 261 30.50 -24.02 10.24
CA PRO A 261 29.88 -25.30 9.95
C PRO A 261 29.16 -25.87 11.18
N LEU A 262 27.92 -26.34 10.99
CA LEU A 262 27.10 -26.97 12.02
C LEU A 262 27.77 -28.23 12.61
N PRO A 263 27.78 -28.37 13.95
CA PRO A 263 27.67 -29.67 14.60
C PRO A 263 26.31 -29.81 15.28
N LEU A 264 25.61 -30.88 14.93
CA LEU A 264 24.43 -31.39 15.60
C LEU A 264 24.72 -31.68 17.09
N MET A 265 24.05 -30.98 18.02
CA MET A 265 22.99 -31.59 18.87
C MET A 265 22.45 -30.63 19.96
N THR A 266 21.12 -30.47 19.89
CA THR A 266 20.09 -30.32 20.96
C THR A 266 19.92 -29.01 21.78
N VAL A 267 18.77 -28.36 21.49
CA VAL A 267 17.90 -27.49 22.32
C VAL A 267 18.49 -26.10 22.65
N SER A 268 17.95 -24.93 22.27
CA SER A 268 16.71 -24.48 21.63
C SER A 268 17.01 -23.20 20.82
N ALA A 269 16.39 -23.06 19.66
CA ALA A 269 16.43 -21.84 18.85
C ALA A 269 15.41 -20.81 19.38
N ASN A 270 15.82 -19.55 19.48
CA ASN A 270 14.91 -18.41 19.38
C ASN A 270 15.32 -17.58 18.16
N LEU A 271 14.66 -17.87 17.04
CA LEU A 271 14.36 -16.87 16.01
C LEU A 271 13.42 -15.84 16.68
N GLU A 272 13.68 -14.54 16.56
CA GLU A 272 12.58 -13.58 16.76
C GLU A 272 11.62 -13.73 15.58
N ALA A 273 10.58 -14.52 15.80
CA ALA A 273 9.57 -14.87 14.83
C ALA A 273 8.79 -13.62 14.39
N ARG A 274 8.76 -13.38 13.08
CA ARG A 274 7.81 -12.48 12.42
C ARG A 274 6.39 -12.97 12.74
N ILE A 275 5.51 -12.05 13.14
CA ILE A 275 4.12 -12.34 13.51
C ILE A 275 3.21 -12.04 12.32
N ASP A 276 2.44 -13.03 11.88
CA ASP A 276 1.65 -12.94 10.65
C ASP A 276 0.28 -12.28 10.88
N PHE A 277 -0.40 -12.61 11.99
CA PHE A 277 -1.77 -12.14 12.25
C PHE A 277 -2.01 -11.72 13.70
N PHE A 278 -2.80 -10.67 13.89
CA PHE A 278 -3.42 -10.32 15.17
C PHE A 278 -4.91 -10.65 15.11
N ILE A 279 -5.47 -11.36 16.09
CA ILE A 279 -6.89 -11.73 16.12
C ILE A 279 -7.63 -10.81 17.09
N SER A 280 -8.42 -9.89 16.54
CA SER A 280 -9.34 -9.02 17.27
C SER A 280 -10.73 -9.65 17.36
N TYR A 281 -11.24 -9.80 18.57
CA TYR A 281 -12.54 -10.44 18.85
C TYR A 281 -13.14 -9.89 20.15
N SER A 282 -14.45 -10.04 20.32
CA SER A 282 -15.11 -9.75 21.60
C SER A 282 -14.87 -10.90 22.55
N THR A 283 -14.68 -10.66 23.84
CA THR A 283 -14.49 -11.74 24.85
C THR A 283 -15.59 -12.81 24.83
N LYS A 284 -16.80 -12.47 24.36
CA LYS A 284 -17.90 -13.43 24.17
C LYS A 284 -17.72 -14.38 22.98
N ASN A 285 -16.83 -14.06 22.05
CA ASN A 285 -16.49 -14.85 20.86
C ASN A 285 -15.12 -15.53 20.97
N GLU A 286 -14.63 -15.77 22.19
CA GLU A 286 -13.34 -16.42 22.40
C GLU A 286 -13.28 -17.84 21.81
N THR A 287 -14.40 -18.56 21.82
CA THR A 287 -14.49 -19.92 21.26
C THR A 287 -14.20 -19.91 19.76
N GLU A 288 -14.82 -19.00 19.02
CA GLU A 288 -14.60 -18.82 17.58
C GLU A 288 -13.19 -18.28 17.29
N ALA A 289 -12.67 -17.40 18.14
CA ALA A 289 -11.30 -16.89 18.03
C ALA A 289 -10.26 -18.01 18.19
N ARG A 290 -10.45 -18.92 19.14
CA ARG A 290 -9.61 -20.11 19.34
C ARG A 290 -9.71 -21.08 18.17
N GLU A 291 -10.91 -21.29 17.62
CA GLU A 291 -11.12 -22.11 16.44
C GLU A 291 -10.34 -21.57 15.22
N ILE A 292 -10.48 -20.27 14.94
CA ILE A 292 -9.80 -19.59 13.83
C ILE A 292 -8.28 -19.58 14.06
N ASN A 293 -7.82 -19.31 15.29
CA ASN A 293 -6.41 -19.40 15.64
C ASN A 293 -5.81 -20.78 15.33
N GLY A 294 -6.54 -21.85 15.68
CA GLY A 294 -6.14 -23.23 15.37
C GLY A 294 -5.97 -23.46 13.87
N TYR A 295 -6.90 -22.96 13.04
CA TYR A 295 -6.78 -23.07 11.58
C TYR A 295 -5.52 -22.38 11.02
N LEU A 296 -5.15 -21.24 11.59
CA LEU A 296 -3.99 -20.44 11.17
C LEU A 296 -2.68 -21.10 11.58
N GLU A 297 -2.56 -21.54 12.83
CA GLU A 297 -1.36 -22.22 13.35
C GLU A 297 -1.14 -23.57 12.67
N GLU A 298 -2.20 -24.36 12.43
CA GLU A 298 -2.13 -25.61 11.64
C GLU A 298 -1.64 -25.37 10.21
N ALA A 299 -1.91 -24.19 9.65
CA ALA A 299 -1.47 -23.79 8.32
C ALA A 299 -0.06 -23.17 8.31
N GLY A 300 0.60 -23.09 9.48
CA GLY A 300 1.97 -22.60 9.63
C GLY A 300 2.10 -21.09 9.84
N TYR A 301 0.99 -20.38 10.09
CA TYR A 301 1.02 -18.94 10.41
C TYR A 301 1.17 -18.69 11.90
N SER A 302 1.91 -17.63 12.24
CA SER A 302 2.06 -17.14 13.60
C SER A 302 0.97 -16.10 13.92
N THR A 303 0.34 -16.23 15.07
CA THR A 303 -0.78 -15.38 15.50
C THR A 303 -0.53 -14.78 16.88
N ILE A 304 -1.06 -13.58 17.12
CA ILE A 304 -1.27 -13.02 18.45
C ILE A 304 -2.77 -12.94 18.74
N ALA A 305 -3.21 -13.38 19.93
CA ALA A 305 -4.57 -13.24 20.42
C ALA A 305 -4.63 -13.05 21.94
N GLN A 306 -5.59 -12.25 22.43
CA GLN A 306 -5.72 -11.93 23.86
C GLN A 306 -5.75 -13.18 24.77
N PHE A 307 -6.49 -14.23 24.37
CA PHE A 307 -6.66 -15.42 25.19
C PHE A 307 -5.40 -16.28 25.39
N LYS A 308 -4.30 -16.00 24.65
CA LYS A 308 -3.05 -16.77 24.73
C LYS A 308 -1.81 -15.91 24.98
N ASP A 309 -1.75 -14.67 24.46
CA ASP A 309 -0.52 -13.87 24.48
C ASP A 309 -0.57 -12.68 25.44
N PHE A 310 -1.74 -12.27 25.94
CA PHE A 310 -1.86 -11.02 26.69
C PHE A 310 -1.73 -11.28 28.20
N PRO A 311 -0.66 -10.79 28.86
CA PRO A 311 -0.49 -10.96 30.30
C PRO A 311 -1.51 -10.11 31.07
N VAL A 312 -1.84 -10.55 32.28
CA VAL A 312 -2.79 -9.82 33.15
C VAL A 312 -2.28 -8.40 33.40
N GLY A 313 -3.10 -7.40 33.03
CA GLY A 313 -2.76 -5.98 33.15
C GLY A 313 -2.26 -5.33 31.86
N SER A 314 -2.13 -6.06 30.76
CA SER A 314 -1.80 -5.49 29.45
C SER A 314 -2.96 -4.66 28.89
N ASN A 315 -2.62 -3.72 28.01
CA ASN A 315 -3.60 -2.91 27.30
C ASN A 315 -3.78 -3.46 25.89
N PHE A 316 -5.00 -3.90 25.59
CA PHE A 316 -5.36 -4.51 24.32
C PHE A 316 -4.99 -3.65 23.10
N VAL A 317 -5.13 -2.33 23.20
CA VAL A 317 -4.83 -1.38 22.12
C VAL A 317 -3.32 -1.31 21.85
N ILE A 318 -2.50 -1.40 22.90
CA ILE A 318 -1.03 -1.34 22.81
C ILE A 318 -0.50 -2.63 22.17
N GLU A 319 -0.95 -3.78 22.65
CA GLU A 319 -0.52 -5.09 22.13
C GLU A 319 -0.95 -5.31 20.66
N MET A 320 -2.12 -4.80 20.27
CA MET A 320 -2.55 -4.76 18.87
C MET A 320 -1.64 -3.86 18.02
N GLN A 321 -1.32 -2.66 18.52
CA GLN A 321 -0.45 -1.72 17.81
C GLN A 321 0.95 -2.33 17.60
N GLU A 322 1.52 -2.95 18.64
CA GLU A 322 2.79 -3.67 18.56
C GLU A 322 2.75 -4.83 17.56
N GLY A 323 1.66 -5.62 17.55
CA GLY A 323 1.45 -6.68 16.56
C GLY A 323 1.41 -6.15 15.12
N LEU A 324 0.68 -5.06 14.88
CA LEU A 324 0.56 -4.42 13.56
C LEU A 324 1.87 -3.76 13.11
N GLU A 325 2.63 -3.15 14.03
CA GLU A 325 3.96 -2.55 13.81
C GLU A 325 5.01 -3.63 13.48
N ARG A 326 4.92 -4.82 14.08
CA ARG A 326 5.73 -5.99 13.75
C ARG A 326 5.37 -6.66 12.42
N GLY A 327 4.44 -6.06 11.67
CA GLY A 327 4.08 -6.46 10.32
C GLY A 327 2.83 -7.34 10.22
N ALA A 328 2.17 -7.67 11.34
CA ALA A 328 0.97 -8.50 11.33
C ALA A 328 -0.18 -7.83 10.57
N ARG A 329 -1.10 -8.66 10.08
CA ARG A 329 -2.42 -8.22 9.59
C ARG A 329 -3.46 -8.46 10.69
N ALA A 330 -4.37 -7.52 10.91
CA ALA A 330 -5.45 -7.69 11.87
C ALA A 330 -6.58 -8.54 11.25
N ILE A 331 -7.02 -9.54 11.97
CA ILE A 331 -8.23 -10.31 11.72
C ILE A 331 -9.31 -9.79 12.67
N ALA A 332 -10.40 -9.24 12.16
CA ALA A 332 -11.54 -8.78 12.95
C ALA A 332 -12.70 -9.78 12.89
N LEU A 333 -13.11 -10.28 14.05
CA LEU A 333 -14.23 -11.23 14.19
C LEU A 333 -15.52 -10.50 14.53
N LEU A 334 -16.31 -10.19 13.49
CA LEU A 334 -17.52 -9.39 13.59
C LEU A 334 -18.68 -10.23 14.14
N SER A 335 -19.24 -9.77 15.25
CA SER A 335 -20.44 -10.26 15.92
C SER A 335 -21.21 -9.08 16.52
N PRO A 336 -22.48 -9.24 16.93
CA PRO A 336 -23.23 -8.15 17.58
C PRO A 336 -22.48 -7.56 18.79
N ASP A 337 -21.83 -8.42 19.57
CA ASP A 337 -21.05 -8.02 20.75
C ASP A 337 -19.70 -7.36 20.39
N TYR A 338 -19.13 -7.67 19.22
CA TYR A 338 -17.92 -7.00 18.72
C TYR A 338 -18.21 -5.54 18.34
N VAL A 339 -19.31 -5.30 17.62
CA VAL A 339 -19.60 -3.97 17.04
C VAL A 339 -20.05 -2.93 18.07
N VAL A 340 -20.69 -3.39 19.14
CA VAL A 340 -21.23 -2.51 20.20
C VAL A 340 -20.15 -2.10 21.20
N SER A 341 -18.98 -2.75 21.19
CA SER A 341 -17.89 -2.42 22.11
C SER A 341 -17.26 -1.05 21.80
N ASP A 342 -17.00 -0.23 22.82
CA ASP A 342 -16.35 1.08 22.67
C ASP A 342 -14.93 0.98 22.09
N HIS A 343 -14.27 -0.15 22.32
CA HIS A 343 -12.94 -0.47 21.78
C HIS A 343 -12.98 -0.57 20.24
N CYS A 344 -14.08 -1.07 19.66
CA CYS A 344 -14.25 -1.24 18.21
C CYS A 344 -14.13 0.08 17.41
N ARG A 345 -14.54 1.23 17.94
CA ARG A 345 -14.48 2.50 17.18
C ARG A 345 -13.06 3.03 17.02
N ALA A 346 -12.23 2.90 18.06
CA ALA A 346 -10.83 3.33 18.02
C ALA A 346 -9.97 2.32 17.24
N GLU A 347 -10.24 1.03 17.41
CA GLU A 347 -9.57 -0.07 16.68
C GLU A 347 -9.74 0.03 15.16
N TRP A 348 -10.96 0.31 14.71
CA TRP A 348 -11.25 0.47 13.28
C TRP A 348 -10.62 1.74 12.71
N ALA A 349 -10.58 2.84 13.47
CA ALA A 349 -9.92 4.06 13.03
C ALA A 349 -8.41 3.88 12.86
N ALA A 350 -7.75 3.16 13.77
CA ALA A 350 -6.31 2.89 13.70
C ALA A 350 -5.96 1.98 12.51
N ILE A 351 -6.69 0.87 12.33
CA ILE A 351 -6.43 -0.06 11.23
C ILE A 351 -6.82 0.55 9.87
N TYR A 352 -7.92 1.32 9.82
CA TYR A 352 -8.31 2.09 8.64
C TYR A 352 -7.26 3.14 8.30
N ASN A 353 -6.72 3.92 9.25
CA ASN A 353 -5.67 4.90 8.97
C ASN A 353 -4.38 4.25 8.45
N MET A 354 -4.05 3.04 8.90
CA MET A 354 -2.90 2.28 8.40
C MET A 354 -3.11 1.68 7.00
N ASP A 355 -4.34 1.54 6.52
CA ASP A 355 -4.65 1.08 5.16
C ASP A 355 -6.01 1.61 4.68
N PRO A 356 -6.15 2.94 4.44
CA PRO A 356 -7.47 3.57 4.28
C PRO A 356 -8.23 3.12 3.03
N ILE A 357 -7.47 2.64 2.04
CA ILE A 357 -7.94 2.18 0.74
C ILE A 357 -7.95 0.63 0.68
N GLY A 358 -7.46 -0.05 1.73
CA GLY A 358 -7.44 -1.52 1.83
C GLY A 358 -6.44 -2.24 0.92
N LYS A 359 -5.54 -1.51 0.25
CA LYS A 359 -4.56 -2.07 -0.70
C LYS A 359 -3.54 -2.99 -0.02
N ARG A 360 -3.17 -2.70 1.23
CA ARG A 360 -2.20 -3.49 2.01
C ARG A 360 -2.86 -4.66 2.74
N ARG A 361 -4.19 -4.81 2.61
CA ARG A 361 -5.05 -5.78 3.29
C ARG A 361 -4.70 -5.97 4.76
N LYS A 362 -4.41 -4.86 5.44
CA LYS A 362 -4.04 -4.85 6.87
C LYS A 362 -5.19 -5.27 7.78
N LEU A 363 -6.43 -5.25 7.26
CA LEU A 363 -7.62 -5.76 7.91
C LEU A 363 -8.24 -6.91 7.12
N VAL A 364 -8.49 -8.03 7.78
CA VAL A 364 -9.25 -9.18 7.29
C VAL A 364 -10.46 -9.36 8.20
N SER A 365 -11.66 -9.23 7.66
CA SER A 365 -12.88 -9.27 8.49
C SER A 365 -13.66 -10.57 8.25
N PHE A 366 -14.06 -11.23 9.34
CA PHE A 366 -14.94 -12.40 9.31
C PHE A 366 -16.24 -12.12 10.04
N LEU A 367 -17.39 -12.38 9.40
CA LEU A 367 -18.69 -12.27 10.04
C LEU A 367 -19.05 -13.60 10.71
N LEU A 368 -19.10 -13.64 12.04
CA LEU A 368 -19.41 -14.84 12.83
C LEU A 368 -20.91 -15.10 12.92
N GLU A 369 -21.69 -14.01 13.09
CA GLU A 369 -23.14 -14.05 13.28
C GLU A 369 -23.82 -12.89 12.52
N PRO A 370 -25.10 -12.98 12.16
CA PRO A 370 -25.83 -11.86 11.55
C PRO A 370 -25.73 -10.60 12.41
N THR A 371 -25.12 -9.56 11.86
CA THR A 371 -24.73 -8.36 12.62
C THR A 371 -25.00 -7.09 11.83
N GLU A 372 -25.58 -6.08 12.47
CA GLU A 372 -25.78 -4.76 11.85
C GLU A 372 -24.48 -3.95 11.86
N LEU A 373 -23.86 -3.80 10.69
CA LEU A 373 -22.60 -3.09 10.53
C LEU A 373 -22.79 -1.56 10.36
N ASN A 374 -21.92 -0.78 11.00
CA ASN A 374 -21.94 0.67 10.86
C ASN A 374 -21.46 1.13 9.45
N LYS A 375 -21.53 2.44 9.16
CA LYS A 375 -21.20 2.98 7.82
C LYS A 375 -19.75 2.71 7.38
N LEU A 376 -18.79 2.69 8.31
CA LEU A 376 -17.38 2.38 8.02
C LEU A 376 -17.18 0.88 7.78
N GLN A 377 -17.82 0.05 8.60
CA GLN A 377 -17.71 -1.41 8.51
C GLN A 377 -18.37 -1.98 7.25
N ARG A 378 -19.41 -1.33 6.72
CA ARG A 378 -20.01 -1.69 5.44
C ARG A 378 -19.13 -1.43 4.22
N GLN A 379 -18.09 -0.61 4.36
CA GLN A 379 -17.17 -0.27 3.25
C GLN A 379 -16.02 -1.29 3.13
N ILE A 380 -15.85 -2.19 4.10
CA ILE A 380 -14.80 -3.21 4.11
C ILE A 380 -15.40 -4.57 3.76
N VAL A 381 -14.82 -5.23 2.75
CA VAL A 381 -15.22 -6.58 2.34
C VAL A 381 -14.89 -7.58 3.45
N TYR A 382 -15.88 -8.34 3.88
CA TYR A 382 -15.73 -9.40 4.89
C TYR A 382 -16.14 -10.76 4.34
N SER A 383 -15.56 -11.83 4.90
CA SER A 383 -15.96 -13.21 4.60
C SER A 383 -16.97 -13.68 5.63
N SER A 384 -18.13 -14.16 5.20
CA SER A 384 -19.16 -14.66 6.12
C SER A 384 -18.88 -16.10 6.54
N LEU A 385 -18.76 -16.34 7.85
CA LEU A 385 -18.63 -17.65 8.46
C LEU A 385 -19.96 -18.17 9.05
N VAL A 386 -21.04 -17.40 8.86
CA VAL A 386 -22.39 -17.71 9.34
C VAL A 386 -22.90 -19.00 8.71
N GLY A 387 -23.30 -19.96 9.55
CA GLY A 387 -23.87 -21.24 9.09
C GLY A 387 -22.85 -22.22 8.45
N LEU A 388 -21.58 -21.85 8.33
CA LEU A 388 -20.54 -22.76 7.83
C LEU A 388 -20.18 -23.82 8.88
N LYS A 389 -20.05 -25.08 8.42
CA LYS A 389 -19.47 -26.17 9.22
C LYS A 389 -17.94 -26.08 9.23
N GLN A 390 -17.30 -26.68 10.23
CA GLN A 390 -15.85 -26.63 10.52
C GLN A 390 -14.95 -26.69 9.27
N ALA A 391 -15.12 -27.67 8.39
CA ALA A 391 -14.29 -27.82 7.18
C ALA A 391 -14.45 -26.67 6.17
N ALA A 392 -15.69 -26.20 5.96
CA ALA A 392 -15.98 -25.07 5.07
C ALA A 392 -15.52 -23.74 5.69
N ARG A 393 -15.65 -23.61 7.01
CA ARG A 393 -15.17 -22.45 7.78
C ARG A 393 -13.64 -22.34 7.72
N ARG A 394 -12.91 -23.45 7.93
CA ARG A 394 -11.44 -23.52 7.78
C ARG A 394 -10.98 -23.09 6.40
N LYS A 395 -11.64 -23.58 5.35
CA LYS A 395 -11.34 -23.19 3.97
C LYS A 395 -11.55 -21.69 3.74
N ALA A 396 -12.72 -21.16 4.14
CA ALA A 396 -13.04 -19.75 3.99
C ALA A 396 -12.05 -18.82 4.72
N VAL A 397 -11.54 -19.25 5.88
CA VAL A 397 -10.50 -18.51 6.63
C VAL A 397 -9.16 -18.50 5.91
N LEU A 398 -8.68 -19.67 5.45
CA LEU A 398 -7.38 -19.78 4.78
C LEU A 398 -7.35 -19.10 3.40
N ASP A 399 -8.47 -19.10 2.68
CA ASP A 399 -8.59 -18.42 1.39
C ASP A 399 -8.54 -16.89 1.57
N ALA A 400 -9.14 -16.34 2.64
CA ALA A 400 -9.17 -14.91 2.90
C ALA A 400 -7.80 -14.31 3.33
N ILE A 401 -6.92 -15.11 3.95
CA ILE A 401 -5.64 -14.64 4.50
C ILE A 401 -4.44 -14.76 3.55
N ARG A 402 -4.49 -15.56 2.48
CA ARG A 402 -3.30 -15.86 1.65
C ARG A 402 -2.79 -14.73 0.74
N HIS A 403 -3.36 -13.53 0.82
CA HIS A 403 -3.05 -12.44 -0.11
C HIS A 403 -1.83 -11.59 0.32
N VAL A 404 -0.64 -11.87 -0.22
CA VAL A 404 0.59 -11.03 -0.17
C VAL A 404 0.87 -10.54 -1.61
N PRO A 405 1.23 -9.27 -1.87
CA PRO A 405 1.70 -8.87 -3.18
C PRO A 405 3.14 -9.37 -3.34
N ASP A 406 3.29 -10.51 -4.00
CA ASP A 406 4.59 -10.88 -4.58
C ASP A 406 4.99 -9.78 -5.58
N VAL A 407 6.28 -9.49 -5.71
CA VAL A 407 6.79 -8.83 -6.92
C VAL A 407 6.52 -9.81 -8.07
N VAL A 408 5.35 -9.67 -8.69
CA VAL A 408 4.92 -10.53 -9.78
C VAL A 408 5.81 -10.20 -10.96
N THR A 409 6.76 -11.09 -11.27
CA THR A 409 7.55 -10.98 -12.51
C THR A 409 6.60 -10.92 -13.71
N GLN A 410 6.98 -10.26 -14.80
CA GLN A 410 6.14 -10.20 -16.01
C GLN A 410 5.67 -11.58 -16.49
N ASN A 411 6.48 -12.63 -16.27
CA ASN A 411 6.09 -14.02 -16.57
C ASN A 411 5.01 -14.57 -15.63
N GLN A 412 5.08 -14.26 -14.34
CA GLN A 412 4.04 -14.64 -13.39
C GLN A 412 2.73 -13.88 -13.65
N LEU A 413 2.81 -12.62 -14.08
CA LEU A 413 1.62 -11.82 -14.40
C LEU A 413 0.92 -12.37 -15.65
N LYS A 414 1.69 -12.65 -16.71
CA LYS A 414 1.18 -13.32 -17.92
C LYS A 414 0.45 -14.61 -17.59
N GLN A 415 1.06 -15.48 -16.78
CA GLN A 415 0.44 -16.75 -16.40
C GLN A 415 -0.85 -16.53 -15.59
N LYS A 416 -0.85 -15.60 -14.63
CA LYS A 416 -2.03 -15.27 -13.82
C LYS A 416 -3.16 -14.73 -14.69
N LEU A 417 -2.86 -13.85 -15.65
CA LEU A 417 -3.82 -13.32 -16.62
C LEU A 417 -4.38 -14.42 -17.54
N ALA A 418 -3.53 -15.36 -17.98
CA ALA A 418 -3.96 -16.50 -18.78
C ALA A 418 -4.89 -17.44 -18.00
N ASP A 419 -4.60 -17.70 -16.73
CA ASP A 419 -5.41 -18.59 -15.88
C ASP A 419 -6.84 -18.04 -15.66
N ILE A 420 -6.99 -16.71 -15.54
CA ILE A 420 -8.28 -16.04 -15.34
C ILE A 420 -9.02 -15.65 -16.63
N ALA A 421 -8.39 -15.86 -17.79
CA ALA A 421 -8.89 -15.40 -19.09
C ALA A 421 -10.29 -15.94 -19.38
N SER A 422 -11.19 -15.06 -19.83
CA SER A 422 -12.52 -15.41 -20.31
C SER A 422 -12.90 -14.47 -21.45
N PRO A 423 -13.18 -14.99 -22.67
CA PRO A 423 -13.22 -16.41 -23.02
C PRO A 423 -11.84 -17.10 -22.91
N ASP A 424 -11.83 -18.41 -22.67
CA ASP A 424 -10.62 -19.23 -22.73
C ASP A 424 -10.41 -19.74 -24.18
N VAL A 425 -9.18 -20.09 -24.54
CA VAL A 425 -8.82 -20.69 -25.82
C VAL A 425 -8.40 -22.13 -25.59
N ALA A 426 -8.97 -23.03 -26.40
CA ALA A 426 -8.68 -24.46 -26.35
C ALA A 426 -8.66 -25.05 -27.76
N VAL A 427 -8.09 -26.25 -27.89
CA VAL A 427 -8.17 -27.05 -29.11
C VAL A 427 -9.43 -27.91 -29.00
N ALA A 428 -10.37 -27.72 -29.92
CA ALA A 428 -11.60 -28.51 -30.03
C ALA A 428 -11.29 -29.97 -30.45
N GLU A 429 -12.26 -30.87 -30.26
CA GLU A 429 -12.12 -32.29 -30.60
C GLU A 429 -11.79 -32.54 -32.07
N ASP A 430 -12.19 -31.64 -32.97
CA ASP A 430 -11.89 -31.69 -34.40
C ASP A 430 -10.52 -31.12 -34.76
N GLY A 431 -9.70 -30.77 -33.76
CA GLY A 431 -8.35 -30.25 -33.93
C GLY A 431 -8.29 -28.79 -34.36
N LYS A 432 -9.36 -28.01 -34.18
CA LYS A 432 -9.37 -26.56 -34.45
C LYS A 432 -9.22 -25.75 -33.18
N ILE A 433 -8.69 -24.54 -33.30
CA ILE A 433 -8.65 -23.58 -32.20
C ILE A 433 -10.05 -22.99 -32.02
N ASP A 434 -10.56 -23.06 -30.78
CA ASP A 434 -11.90 -22.61 -30.41
C ASP A 434 -11.90 -21.76 -29.12
N VAL A 435 -12.99 -21.01 -28.91
CA VAL A 435 -13.27 -20.26 -27.68
C VAL A 435 -14.22 -21.01 -26.75
N THR A 436 -13.78 -21.23 -25.52
CA THR A 436 -14.52 -21.99 -24.50
C THR A 436 -14.75 -21.15 -23.22
N PRO A 437 -15.75 -21.48 -22.39
CA PRO A 437 -15.88 -20.84 -21.07
C PRO A 437 -14.70 -21.22 -20.18
N ASN A 438 -14.26 -20.31 -19.31
CA ASN A 438 -13.21 -20.64 -18.36
C ASN A 438 -13.73 -21.67 -17.35
N ALA A 439 -13.10 -22.85 -17.32
CA ALA A 439 -13.56 -23.98 -16.52
C ALA A 439 -13.55 -23.73 -15.00
N LYS A 440 -12.74 -22.78 -14.52
CA LYS A 440 -12.61 -22.42 -13.10
C LYS A 440 -13.52 -21.26 -12.71
N TYR A 441 -13.60 -20.23 -13.57
CA TYR A 441 -14.19 -18.94 -13.21
C TYR A 441 -15.58 -18.69 -13.77
N ASP A 442 -15.99 -19.41 -14.82
CA ASP A 442 -17.29 -19.21 -15.46
C ASP A 442 -18.29 -20.33 -15.07
N LEU A 443 -18.13 -20.89 -13.86
CA LEU A 443 -19.02 -21.91 -13.28
C LEU A 443 -20.24 -21.26 -12.62
N ALA A 444 -21.43 -21.73 -12.97
CA ALA A 444 -22.66 -21.28 -12.34
C ALA A 444 -22.83 -21.85 -10.92
N VAL A 445 -23.30 -21.03 -9.98
CA VAL A 445 -23.86 -21.48 -8.70
C VAL A 445 -25.19 -22.17 -8.99
N ASN A 446 -25.37 -23.39 -8.49
CA ASN A 446 -26.55 -24.19 -8.80
C ASN A 446 -27.80 -23.55 -8.18
N SER A 447 -28.70 -23.03 -9.01
CA SER A 447 -29.94 -22.35 -8.59
C SER A 447 -31.15 -22.84 -9.39
N PRO A 448 -32.34 -22.99 -8.77
CA PRO A 448 -33.53 -23.57 -9.42
C PRO A 448 -34.04 -22.82 -10.64
N ASP A 449 -33.75 -21.53 -10.74
CA ASP A 449 -34.24 -20.61 -11.78
C ASP A 449 -33.25 -20.41 -12.95
N LEU A 450 -32.00 -20.86 -12.82
CA LEU A 450 -30.98 -20.77 -13.87
C LEU A 450 -31.38 -21.42 -15.21
N PRO A 451 -32.09 -22.57 -15.25
CA PRO A 451 -32.50 -23.18 -16.51
C PRO A 451 -33.46 -22.32 -17.33
N ASP A 452 -34.30 -21.52 -16.67
CA ASP A 452 -35.37 -20.75 -17.32
C ASP A 452 -34.89 -19.36 -17.79
N LEU A 453 -33.89 -18.80 -17.13
CA LEU A 453 -33.40 -17.44 -17.38
C LEU A 453 -32.91 -17.19 -18.83
N PRO A 454 -32.15 -18.09 -19.49
CA PRO A 454 -31.80 -17.90 -20.89
C PRO A 454 -33.02 -17.76 -21.80
N THR A 455 -34.09 -18.50 -21.54
CA THR A 455 -35.33 -18.44 -22.33
C THR A 455 -36.07 -17.13 -22.11
N VAL A 456 -36.17 -16.67 -20.86
CA VAL A 456 -36.76 -15.37 -20.52
C VAL A 456 -35.98 -14.24 -21.18
N LEU A 457 -34.65 -14.27 -21.09
CA LEU A 457 -33.78 -13.26 -21.68
C LEU A 457 -33.90 -13.20 -23.21
N ARG A 458 -33.85 -14.35 -23.91
CA ARG A 458 -34.05 -14.39 -25.38
C ARG A 458 -35.41 -13.81 -25.79
N THR A 459 -36.45 -14.11 -25.00
CA THR A 459 -37.80 -13.58 -25.24
C THR A 459 -37.84 -12.06 -25.12
N LEU A 460 -37.24 -11.51 -24.05
CA LEU A 460 -37.14 -10.06 -23.86
C LEU A 460 -36.32 -9.39 -24.97
N CYS A 461 -35.17 -9.97 -25.36
CA CYS A 461 -34.38 -9.45 -26.49
C CYS A 461 -35.22 -9.37 -27.77
N SER A 462 -35.97 -10.43 -28.09
CA SER A 462 -36.82 -10.47 -29.29
C SER A 462 -37.96 -9.44 -29.24
N ILE A 463 -38.61 -9.25 -28.09
CA ILE A 463 -39.70 -8.28 -27.94
C ILE A 463 -39.15 -6.86 -28.10
N ILE A 464 -38.04 -6.55 -27.44
CA ILE A 464 -37.41 -5.24 -27.49
C ILE A 464 -36.96 -4.94 -28.93
N GLU A 465 -36.25 -5.85 -29.58
CA GLU A 465 -35.74 -5.69 -30.95
C GLU A 465 -36.85 -5.30 -31.95
N VAL A 466 -38.02 -5.94 -31.85
CA VAL A 466 -39.17 -5.66 -32.72
C VAL A 466 -39.92 -4.38 -32.33
N SER A 467 -39.80 -3.94 -31.08
CA SER A 467 -40.52 -2.79 -30.54
C SER A 467 -39.72 -1.47 -30.63
N LEU A 468 -38.51 -1.51 -31.19
CA LEU A 468 -37.66 -0.32 -31.31
C LEU A 468 -38.26 0.72 -32.28
N PRO A 469 -38.34 2.00 -31.89
CA PRO A 469 -38.70 3.08 -32.80
C PRO A 469 -37.70 3.24 -33.96
N GLU A 470 -38.14 3.80 -35.09
CA GLU A 470 -37.27 4.06 -36.25
C GLU A 470 -36.09 5.00 -35.93
N ASN A 471 -36.25 5.90 -34.96
CA ASN A 471 -35.24 6.84 -34.52
C ASN A 471 -34.34 6.30 -33.40
N SER A 472 -34.46 5.01 -33.04
CA SER A 472 -33.58 4.40 -32.03
C SER A 472 -32.11 4.33 -32.51
N PRO A 473 -31.13 4.42 -31.60
CA PRO A 473 -29.74 4.17 -31.89
C PRO A 473 -29.56 2.82 -32.56
N LYS A 474 -28.89 2.82 -33.72
CA LYS A 474 -28.69 1.63 -34.56
C LYS A 474 -27.82 0.56 -33.90
N SER A 475 -27.21 0.86 -32.75
CA SER A 475 -26.45 -0.06 -31.89
C SER A 475 -27.36 -1.05 -31.17
N ILE A 476 -28.59 -0.65 -30.80
CA ILE A 476 -29.44 -1.41 -29.86
C ILE A 476 -29.93 -2.73 -30.47
N GLY A 477 -30.54 -2.67 -31.65
CA GLY A 477 -31.08 -3.86 -32.34
C GLY A 477 -30.02 -4.95 -32.55
N PRO A 478 -28.88 -4.65 -33.20
CA PRO A 478 -27.78 -5.60 -33.34
C PRO A 478 -27.25 -6.14 -32.01
N THR A 479 -27.17 -5.31 -30.96
CA THR A 479 -26.69 -5.75 -29.64
C THR A 479 -27.61 -6.80 -29.02
N PHE A 480 -28.94 -6.57 -29.08
CA PHE A 480 -29.91 -7.58 -28.65
C PHE A 480 -29.90 -8.85 -29.50
N ALA A 481 -29.71 -8.72 -30.82
CA ALA A 481 -29.59 -9.87 -31.71
C ALA A 481 -28.37 -10.74 -31.35
N HIS A 482 -27.21 -10.13 -31.09
CA HIS A 482 -26.01 -10.84 -30.66
C HIS A 482 -26.17 -11.45 -29.26
N TYR A 483 -26.78 -10.73 -28.32
CA TYR A 483 -27.06 -11.25 -26.98
C TYR A 483 -27.97 -12.48 -27.06
N ARG A 484 -29.04 -12.41 -27.86
CA ARG A 484 -29.98 -13.51 -28.08
C ARG A 484 -29.30 -14.71 -28.73
N GLN A 485 -28.54 -14.49 -29.80
CA GLN A 485 -27.79 -15.55 -30.49
C GLN A 485 -26.82 -16.26 -29.54
N HIS A 486 -26.10 -15.50 -28.71
CA HIS A 486 -25.18 -16.09 -27.73
C HIS A 486 -25.90 -17.01 -26.74
N LEU A 487 -27.08 -16.61 -26.27
CA LEU A 487 -27.89 -17.47 -25.42
C LEU A 487 -28.49 -18.67 -26.16
N GLU A 488 -28.81 -18.56 -27.46
CA GLU A 488 -29.23 -19.70 -28.29
C GLU A 488 -28.10 -20.74 -28.40
N GLU A 489 -26.87 -20.27 -28.61
CA GLU A 489 -25.68 -21.13 -28.74
C GLU A 489 -25.28 -21.78 -27.39
N ARG A 490 -25.39 -21.04 -26.27
CA ARG A 490 -24.76 -21.45 -25.01
C ARG A 490 -25.69 -21.68 -23.82
N GLY A 491 -26.95 -21.26 -23.90
CA GLY A 491 -27.96 -21.46 -22.86
C GLY A 491 -27.48 -21.01 -21.47
N ALA A 492 -27.52 -21.93 -20.50
CA ALA A 492 -27.11 -21.70 -19.12
C ALA A 492 -25.58 -21.76 -18.89
N ARG A 493 -24.76 -21.74 -19.96
CA ARG A 493 -23.28 -21.68 -19.89
C ARG A 493 -22.73 -20.49 -20.70
N PRO A 494 -23.15 -19.26 -20.39
CA PRO A 494 -22.77 -18.08 -21.15
C PRO A 494 -21.28 -17.74 -20.97
N ILE A 495 -20.71 -17.06 -21.97
CA ILE A 495 -19.52 -16.22 -21.76
C ILE A 495 -19.97 -14.95 -21.04
N VAL A 496 -19.78 -14.91 -19.73
CA VAL A 496 -20.25 -13.84 -18.82
C VAL A 496 -19.70 -12.47 -19.22
N GLY A 497 -18.41 -12.40 -19.57
CA GLY A 497 -17.76 -11.15 -19.98
C GLY A 497 -18.36 -10.55 -21.25
N LEU A 498 -18.67 -11.38 -22.25
CA LEU A 498 -19.29 -10.94 -23.50
C LEU A 498 -20.70 -10.38 -23.24
N LEU A 499 -21.50 -11.08 -22.42
CA LEU A 499 -22.84 -10.61 -22.07
C LEU A 499 -22.80 -9.29 -21.28
N GLY A 500 -21.90 -9.16 -20.32
CA GLY A 500 -21.72 -7.94 -19.55
C GLY A 500 -21.30 -6.75 -20.43
N MET A 501 -20.43 -6.98 -21.41
CA MET A 501 -20.03 -5.97 -22.40
C MET A 501 -21.23 -5.48 -23.24
N LEU A 502 -22.01 -6.42 -23.80
CA LEU A 502 -23.20 -6.08 -24.61
C LEU A 502 -24.21 -5.27 -23.77
N VAL A 503 -24.44 -5.67 -22.52
CA VAL A 503 -25.40 -4.98 -21.65
C VAL A 503 -24.90 -3.61 -21.19
N THR A 504 -23.60 -3.44 -20.99
CA THR A 504 -23.03 -2.11 -20.68
C THR A 504 -23.34 -1.09 -21.78
N ALA A 505 -23.26 -1.50 -23.05
CA ALA A 505 -23.64 -0.64 -24.17
C ALA A 505 -25.15 -0.29 -24.11
N LEU A 506 -26.00 -1.30 -23.86
CA LEU A 506 -27.45 -1.10 -23.73
C LEU A 506 -27.82 -0.18 -22.56
N THR A 507 -27.13 -0.30 -21.42
CA THR A 507 -27.35 0.56 -20.24
C THR A 507 -27.07 2.02 -20.57
N LYS A 508 -25.99 2.33 -21.30
CA LYS A 508 -25.69 3.71 -21.70
C LYS A 508 -26.75 4.31 -22.62
N GLU A 509 -27.25 3.51 -23.56
CA GLU A 509 -28.33 3.95 -24.46
C GLU A 509 -29.65 4.15 -23.69
N PHE A 510 -29.93 3.26 -22.73
CA PHE A 510 -31.11 3.34 -21.86
C PHE A 510 -31.09 4.55 -20.92
N GLU A 511 -29.91 4.90 -20.38
CA GLU A 511 -29.70 6.07 -19.51
C GLU A 511 -29.58 7.39 -20.29
N SER A 512 -29.61 7.34 -21.62
CA SER A 512 -29.54 8.54 -22.45
C SER A 512 -30.83 9.35 -22.35
N ALA A 513 -30.71 10.68 -22.48
CA ALA A 513 -31.88 11.58 -22.45
C ALA A 513 -32.88 11.30 -23.59
N ASP A 514 -32.43 10.68 -24.68
CA ASP A 514 -33.26 10.36 -25.83
C ASP A 514 -34.20 9.16 -25.57
N PHE A 515 -33.90 8.35 -24.55
CA PHE A 515 -34.68 7.15 -24.20
C PHE A 515 -36.03 7.47 -23.54
N GLU A 516 -36.14 8.58 -22.80
CA GLU A 516 -37.37 8.99 -22.10
C GLU A 516 -38.59 9.12 -23.04
N PHE A 517 -38.35 9.25 -24.34
CA PHE A 517 -39.38 9.44 -25.37
C PHE A 517 -39.92 8.15 -25.99
N TRP A 518 -39.42 6.95 -25.63
CA TRP A 518 -39.78 5.70 -26.33
C TRP A 518 -40.96 4.93 -25.70
N GLY A 519 -41.55 5.46 -24.63
CA GLY A 519 -42.82 5.00 -24.05
C GLY A 519 -42.68 3.96 -22.92
N GLY A 520 -43.65 3.98 -21.99
CA GLY A 520 -43.56 3.23 -20.73
C GLY A 520 -43.54 1.69 -20.88
N GLY A 521 -44.18 1.13 -21.91
CA GLY A 521 -44.14 -0.32 -22.15
C GLY A 521 -42.78 -0.83 -22.61
N LEU A 522 -42.08 -0.07 -23.47
CA LEU A 522 -40.72 -0.40 -23.86
C LEU A 522 -39.76 -0.23 -22.68
N ASN A 523 -39.97 0.81 -21.87
CA ASN A 523 -39.21 1.02 -20.63
C ASN A 523 -39.29 -0.21 -19.69
N GLU A 524 -40.49 -0.70 -19.40
CA GLU A 524 -40.71 -1.88 -18.56
C GLU A 524 -39.98 -3.13 -19.10
N HIS A 525 -39.94 -3.31 -20.43
CA HIS A 525 -39.22 -4.43 -21.05
C HIS A 525 -37.69 -4.32 -20.90
N PHE A 526 -37.13 -3.11 -21.02
CA PHE A 526 -35.71 -2.88 -20.75
C PHE A 526 -35.37 -3.09 -19.28
N GLU A 527 -36.17 -2.55 -18.35
CA GLU A 527 -35.98 -2.74 -16.91
C GLU A 527 -36.05 -4.25 -16.55
N SER A 528 -37.04 -4.96 -17.09
CA SER A 528 -37.16 -6.42 -16.95
C SER A 528 -35.95 -7.17 -17.52
N PHE A 529 -35.42 -6.72 -18.66
CA PHE A 529 -34.21 -7.29 -19.25
C PHE A 529 -33.00 -7.08 -18.35
N PHE A 530 -32.76 -5.86 -17.85
CA PHE A 530 -31.64 -5.59 -16.95
C PHE A 530 -31.76 -6.37 -15.63
N ALA A 531 -32.98 -6.48 -15.08
CA ALA A 531 -33.24 -7.27 -13.88
C ALA A 531 -32.95 -8.76 -14.14
N CYS A 532 -33.45 -9.33 -15.24
CA CYS A 532 -33.19 -10.72 -15.61
C CYS A 532 -31.72 -10.97 -15.95
N HIS A 533 -31.05 -10.02 -16.59
CA HIS A 533 -29.62 -10.11 -16.90
C HIS A 533 -28.80 -10.09 -15.62
N SER A 534 -29.07 -9.15 -14.72
CA SER A 534 -28.44 -9.06 -13.41
C SER A 534 -28.65 -10.34 -12.60
N LYS A 535 -29.88 -10.88 -12.60
CA LYS A 535 -30.19 -12.17 -11.97
C LYS A 535 -29.45 -13.34 -12.62
N PHE A 536 -29.36 -13.35 -13.95
CA PHE A 536 -28.64 -14.37 -14.71
C PHE A 536 -27.14 -14.33 -14.42
N LEU A 537 -26.53 -13.16 -14.43
CA LEU A 537 -25.14 -12.97 -14.01
C LEU A 537 -24.94 -13.23 -12.51
N GLY A 538 -25.96 -13.04 -11.68
CA GLY A 538 -25.93 -13.40 -10.26
C GLY A 538 -25.67 -14.89 -10.01
N HIS A 539 -25.98 -15.76 -10.99
CA HIS A 539 -25.60 -17.17 -10.95
C HIS A 539 -24.13 -17.41 -11.30
N PHE A 540 -23.45 -16.43 -11.89
CA PHE A 540 -22.03 -16.44 -12.24
C PHE A 540 -21.32 -15.37 -11.42
N PRO A 541 -20.99 -15.67 -10.15
CA PRO A 541 -20.39 -14.67 -9.28
C PRO A 541 -19.14 -14.09 -9.94
N LEU A 542 -19.04 -12.76 -9.94
CA LEU A 542 -17.83 -12.06 -10.36
C LEU A 542 -16.64 -12.71 -9.65
N SER A 543 -15.69 -13.22 -10.44
CA SER A 543 -14.48 -13.80 -9.89
C SER A 543 -13.73 -12.70 -9.17
N GLY A 544 -13.77 -12.72 -7.83
CA GLY A 544 -13.02 -11.79 -7.00
C GLY A 544 -11.52 -11.84 -7.32
N GLU A 545 -11.01 -13.02 -7.72
CA GLU A 545 -9.64 -13.20 -8.18
C GLU A 545 -9.35 -12.50 -9.52
N ARG A 546 -10.31 -12.50 -10.46
CA ARG A 546 -10.18 -11.83 -11.76
C ARG A 546 -10.17 -10.31 -11.60
N GLU A 547 -11.16 -9.75 -10.89
CA GLU A 547 -11.23 -8.31 -10.62
C GLU A 547 -10.03 -7.83 -9.79
N GLN A 548 -9.61 -8.63 -8.81
CA GLN A 548 -8.42 -8.33 -8.03
C GLN A 548 -7.14 -8.33 -8.89
N THR A 549 -6.98 -9.29 -9.79
CA THR A 549 -5.81 -9.32 -10.69
C THR A 549 -5.78 -8.09 -11.60
N TYR A 550 -6.93 -7.66 -12.10
CA TYR A 550 -7.02 -6.43 -12.88
C TYR A 550 -6.75 -5.17 -12.05
N ALA A 551 -7.20 -5.13 -10.79
CA ALA A 551 -6.94 -4.02 -9.88
C ALA A 551 -5.48 -3.94 -9.40
N GLU A 552 -4.73 -5.04 -9.45
CA GLU A 552 -3.32 -5.11 -9.02
C GLU A 552 -2.32 -4.72 -10.11
N ALA A 553 -2.65 -4.92 -11.39
CA ALA A 553 -1.74 -4.62 -12.51
C ALA A 553 -2.09 -3.27 -13.13
N GLU A 554 -1.37 -2.19 -12.78
CA GLU A 554 -1.61 -0.85 -13.30
C GLU A 554 -1.09 -0.71 -14.74
N ILE A 555 -1.72 0.14 -15.55
CA ILE A 555 -1.30 0.40 -16.93
C ILE A 555 -1.10 1.89 -17.18
N ASN A 556 -0.25 2.23 -18.14
CA ASN A 556 -0.12 3.57 -18.70
C ASN A 556 -1.30 3.82 -19.66
N GLU A 557 -2.36 4.43 -19.12
CA GLU A 557 -3.60 4.77 -19.82
C GLU A 557 -3.39 5.71 -21.03
N ASP A 558 -2.37 6.58 -20.96
CA ASP A 558 -2.05 7.53 -22.01
C ASP A 558 -1.42 6.82 -23.21
N GLU A 559 -0.46 5.92 -22.96
CA GLU A 559 0.16 5.09 -24.00
C GLU A 559 -0.77 3.99 -24.52
N ALA A 560 -1.75 3.54 -23.73
CA ALA A 560 -2.78 2.58 -24.14
C ALA A 560 -3.87 3.20 -25.03
N SER A 561 -3.47 3.96 -26.05
CA SER A 561 -4.35 4.72 -26.93
C SER A 561 -3.86 4.70 -28.39
N GLY A 562 -4.77 5.02 -29.31
CA GLY A 562 -4.45 5.16 -30.73
C GLY A 562 -3.86 3.88 -31.35
N LYS A 563 -2.80 4.05 -32.15
CA LYS A 563 -2.16 2.94 -32.87
C LYS A 563 -1.47 1.95 -31.92
N ASP A 564 -0.98 2.41 -30.78
CA ASP A 564 -0.28 1.58 -29.80
C ASP A 564 -1.21 0.55 -29.14
N LEU A 565 -2.51 0.84 -29.06
CA LEU A 565 -3.54 -0.11 -28.61
C LEU A 565 -4.13 -0.94 -29.77
N VAL A 566 -4.47 -0.28 -30.90
CA VAL A 566 -5.27 -0.92 -31.97
C VAL A 566 -4.43 -1.81 -32.89
N GLN A 567 -3.21 -1.39 -33.24
CA GLN A 567 -2.40 -2.12 -34.23
C GLN A 567 -2.00 -3.54 -33.78
N PRO A 568 -1.57 -3.77 -32.52
CA PRO A 568 -1.28 -5.12 -32.05
C PRO A 568 -2.48 -6.06 -32.16
N VAL A 569 -3.68 -5.57 -31.84
CA VAL A 569 -4.93 -6.34 -31.92
C VAL A 569 -5.28 -6.66 -33.37
N GLN A 570 -5.13 -5.68 -34.28
CA GLN A 570 -5.32 -5.91 -35.71
C GLN A 570 -4.35 -6.96 -36.26
N ASN A 571 -3.07 -6.88 -35.91
CA ASN A 571 -2.07 -7.84 -36.38
C ASN A 571 -2.40 -9.29 -35.98
N VAL A 572 -2.90 -9.50 -34.75
CA VAL A 572 -3.34 -10.82 -34.30
C VAL A 572 -4.60 -11.25 -35.05
N ALA A 573 -5.55 -10.35 -35.30
CA ALA A 573 -6.76 -10.67 -36.06
C ALA A 573 -6.45 -11.07 -37.52
N ASP A 574 -5.53 -10.36 -38.17
CA ASP A 574 -5.07 -10.68 -39.53
C ASP A 574 -4.37 -12.06 -39.56
N ALA A 575 -3.57 -12.37 -38.54
CA ALA A 575 -2.95 -13.70 -38.42
C ALA A 575 -3.98 -14.82 -38.19
N VAL A 576 -5.08 -14.55 -37.47
CA VAL A 576 -6.19 -15.49 -37.30
C VAL A 576 -6.95 -15.71 -38.59
N GLU A 577 -7.10 -14.68 -39.43
CA GLU A 577 -7.70 -14.82 -40.76
C GLU A 577 -6.88 -15.80 -41.63
N GLU A 578 -5.53 -15.69 -41.60
CA GLU A 578 -4.65 -16.64 -42.28
C GLU A 578 -4.77 -18.08 -41.75
N LEU A 579 -4.96 -18.26 -40.44
CA LEU A 579 -5.25 -19.57 -39.84
C LEU A 579 -6.62 -20.13 -40.27
N SER A 580 -7.61 -19.26 -40.43
CA SER A 580 -8.94 -19.63 -40.92
C SER A 580 -8.90 -20.16 -42.36
N LEU A 581 -8.09 -19.55 -43.23
CA LEU A 581 -7.94 -19.99 -44.62
C LEU A 581 -7.45 -21.44 -44.76
N ILE A 582 -6.71 -21.95 -43.77
CA ILE A 582 -6.25 -23.34 -43.72
C ILE A 582 -7.16 -24.25 -42.88
N GLY A 583 -8.30 -23.74 -42.40
CA GLY A 583 -9.30 -24.47 -41.62
C GLY A 583 -8.87 -24.79 -40.19
N ALA A 584 -7.92 -24.04 -39.62
CA ALA A 584 -7.37 -24.30 -38.29
C ALA A 584 -8.17 -23.69 -37.14
N THR A 585 -9.17 -22.86 -37.42
CA THR A 585 -10.00 -22.13 -36.43
C THR A 585 -11.48 -22.44 -36.59
N THR A 586 -12.26 -22.24 -35.53
CA THR A 586 -13.72 -22.26 -35.62
C THR A 586 -14.27 -20.87 -35.99
N PRO A 587 -15.47 -20.79 -36.62
CA PRO A 587 -16.14 -19.51 -36.86
C PRO A 587 -16.48 -18.74 -35.58
N ALA A 588 -16.64 -19.43 -34.44
CA ALA A 588 -16.87 -18.79 -33.16
C ALA A 588 -15.61 -18.08 -32.66
N PHE A 589 -14.45 -18.72 -32.81
CA PHE A 589 -13.15 -18.13 -32.47
C PHE A 589 -12.84 -16.90 -33.34
N GLU A 590 -13.05 -17.00 -34.64
CA GLU A 590 -12.86 -15.90 -35.60
C GLU A 590 -13.71 -14.68 -35.24
N ARG A 591 -15.00 -14.89 -34.94
CA ARG A 591 -15.92 -13.80 -34.53
C ARG A 591 -15.43 -13.10 -33.26
N VAL A 592 -14.94 -13.85 -32.27
CA VAL A 592 -14.42 -13.25 -31.03
C VAL A 592 -13.18 -12.41 -31.32
N VAL A 593 -12.21 -12.94 -32.06
CA VAL A 593 -10.96 -12.22 -32.37
C VAL A 593 -11.23 -10.96 -33.18
N GLN A 594 -12.07 -11.04 -34.21
CA GLN A 594 -12.45 -9.87 -35.02
C GLN A 594 -13.24 -8.84 -34.20
N GLY A 595 -14.07 -9.29 -33.26
CA GLY A 595 -14.76 -8.40 -32.31
C GLY A 595 -13.80 -7.58 -31.44
N GLN A 596 -12.65 -8.15 -31.03
CA GLN A 596 -11.66 -7.44 -30.21
C GLN A 596 -11.05 -6.23 -30.94
N VAL A 597 -10.94 -6.27 -32.27
CA VAL A 597 -10.44 -5.12 -33.06
C VAL A 597 -11.36 -3.92 -32.91
N GLN A 598 -12.67 -4.13 -32.96
CA GLN A 598 -13.62 -3.03 -32.81
C GLN A 598 -13.63 -2.51 -31.37
N ILE A 599 -13.58 -3.40 -30.37
CA ILE A 599 -13.47 -3.01 -28.95
C ILE A 599 -12.20 -2.18 -28.73
N ALA A 600 -11.07 -2.60 -29.31
CA ALA A 600 -9.82 -1.83 -29.23
C ALA A 600 -9.97 -0.42 -29.80
N ARG A 601 -10.66 -0.27 -30.95
CA ARG A 601 -10.93 1.05 -31.56
C ARG A 601 -11.84 1.90 -30.68
N ASP A 602 -12.87 1.32 -30.10
CA ASP A 602 -13.83 2.03 -29.25
C ASP A 602 -13.17 2.51 -27.95
N VAL A 603 -12.37 1.64 -27.32
CA VAL A 603 -11.65 1.91 -26.07
C VAL A 603 -10.47 2.86 -26.29
N SER A 604 -9.80 2.79 -27.44
CA SER A 604 -8.71 3.70 -27.84
C SER A 604 -9.14 5.17 -27.88
N ASN A 605 -10.40 5.43 -28.22
CA ASN A 605 -10.93 6.80 -28.35
C ASN A 605 -11.47 7.37 -27.04
N LEU A 606 -11.44 6.61 -25.95
CA LEU A 606 -11.81 7.12 -24.64
C LEU A 606 -10.80 8.18 -24.18
N PRO A 607 -11.26 9.33 -23.66
CA PRO A 607 -10.39 10.40 -23.22
C PRO A 607 -9.43 9.90 -22.14
N PRO A 608 -8.16 10.35 -22.14
CA PRO A 608 -7.26 10.11 -21.02
C PRO A 608 -7.82 10.83 -19.78
N ASN A 609 -8.17 10.05 -18.76
CA ASN A 609 -8.52 10.48 -17.40
C ASN A 609 -9.75 11.41 -17.23
N LEU A 610 -10.74 10.96 -16.43
CA LEU A 610 -11.75 11.84 -15.81
C LEU A 610 -11.37 12.26 -14.36
N SER A 611 -10.23 11.80 -13.82
CA SER A 611 -9.70 12.17 -12.49
C SER A 611 -8.21 11.81 -12.33
N GLU A 612 -7.47 12.48 -11.42
CA GLU A 612 -6.05 12.18 -11.08
C GLU A 612 -5.81 10.75 -10.55
N ASP A 613 -6.88 10.05 -10.16
CA ASP A 613 -6.91 8.67 -9.66
C ASP A 613 -7.39 7.62 -10.68
N ALA A 614 -7.76 8.02 -11.90
CA ALA A 614 -8.23 7.07 -12.91
C ALA A 614 -7.08 6.14 -13.35
N GLY A 615 -7.30 4.81 -13.26
CA GLY A 615 -6.28 3.81 -13.54
C GLY A 615 -5.44 3.38 -12.33
N LYS A 616 -5.55 4.08 -11.18
CA LYS A 616 -4.84 3.76 -9.94
C LYS A 616 -5.73 2.97 -8.97
N GLY A 617 -5.17 1.91 -8.38
CA GLY A 617 -5.84 1.12 -7.34
C GLY A 617 -7.08 0.35 -7.78
N ASN A 618 -8.14 0.37 -6.96
CA ASN A 618 -9.29 -0.54 -7.09
C ASN A 618 -10.26 -0.17 -8.24
N VAL A 619 -10.04 0.95 -8.93
CA VAL A 619 -10.88 1.38 -10.06
C VAL A 619 -10.27 0.84 -11.36
N ILE A 620 -10.94 -0.14 -11.96
CA ILE A 620 -10.51 -0.76 -13.22
C ILE A 620 -11.19 -0.02 -14.38
N THR A 621 -10.40 0.71 -15.17
CA THR A 621 -10.91 1.42 -16.35
C THR A 621 -11.24 0.45 -17.49
N PRO A 622 -12.04 0.86 -18.49
CA PRO A 622 -12.26 0.06 -19.69
C PRO A 622 -10.96 -0.28 -20.45
N LYS A 623 -10.00 0.65 -20.55
CA LYS A 623 -8.68 0.45 -21.18
C LYS A 623 -7.86 -0.60 -20.43
N ARG A 624 -7.75 -0.45 -19.10
CA ARG A 624 -7.04 -1.40 -18.23
C ARG A 624 -7.63 -2.80 -18.32
N ARG A 625 -8.95 -2.92 -18.23
CA ARG A 625 -9.63 -4.21 -18.38
C ARG A 625 -9.35 -4.82 -19.75
N PHE A 626 -9.47 -4.03 -20.81
CA PHE A 626 -9.22 -4.50 -22.17
C PHE A 626 -7.79 -5.03 -22.33
N VAL A 627 -6.78 -4.22 -22.01
CA VAL A 627 -5.35 -4.60 -22.12
C VAL A 627 -5.04 -5.89 -21.35
N LEU A 628 -5.45 -5.97 -20.08
CA LEU A 628 -5.15 -7.13 -19.23
C LEU A 628 -5.91 -8.39 -19.65
N SER A 629 -7.19 -8.24 -20.04
CA SER A 629 -7.97 -9.36 -20.58
C SER A 629 -7.39 -9.89 -21.89
N GLN A 630 -6.88 -9.00 -22.73
CA GLN A 630 -6.32 -9.31 -24.03
C GLN A 630 -4.97 -10.03 -23.90
N LEU A 631 -4.13 -9.62 -22.95
CA LEU A 631 -2.90 -10.34 -22.58
C LEU A 631 -3.19 -11.79 -22.18
N GLY A 632 -4.15 -12.00 -21.27
CA GLY A 632 -4.54 -13.35 -20.86
C GLY A 632 -5.07 -14.19 -22.02
N PHE A 633 -5.93 -13.62 -22.86
CA PHE A 633 -6.47 -14.30 -24.03
C PHE A 633 -5.37 -14.69 -25.05
N TRP A 634 -4.42 -13.79 -25.32
CA TRP A 634 -3.32 -14.06 -26.26
C TRP A 634 -2.34 -15.10 -25.74
N GLU A 635 -2.04 -15.13 -24.44
CA GLU A 635 -1.22 -16.19 -23.84
C GLU A 635 -1.89 -17.57 -24.01
N ARG A 636 -3.21 -17.66 -23.81
CA ARG A 636 -3.99 -18.89 -24.05
C ARG A 636 -3.98 -19.29 -25.52
N MET A 637 -4.11 -18.32 -26.43
CA MET A 637 -4.03 -18.56 -27.86
C MET A 637 -2.63 -19.03 -28.29
N LEU A 638 -1.57 -18.38 -27.79
CA LEU A 638 -0.18 -18.74 -28.08
C LEU A 638 0.12 -20.17 -27.62
N ALA A 639 -0.36 -20.55 -26.43
CA ALA A 639 -0.26 -21.91 -25.94
C ALA A 639 -1.02 -22.92 -26.82
N ALA A 640 -2.26 -22.60 -27.24
CA ALA A 640 -3.05 -23.47 -28.11
C ALA A 640 -2.38 -23.70 -29.46
N VAL A 641 -1.97 -22.62 -30.15
CA VAL A 641 -1.26 -22.71 -31.45
C VAL A 641 0.05 -23.48 -31.29
N GLY A 642 0.84 -23.17 -30.26
CA GLY A 642 2.15 -23.79 -30.01
C GLY A 642 2.07 -25.26 -29.62
N SER A 643 0.98 -25.69 -28.97
CA SER A 643 0.79 -27.09 -28.56
C SER A 643 0.51 -28.03 -29.75
N MET A 644 -0.06 -27.50 -30.83
CA MET A 644 -0.38 -28.24 -32.03
C MET A 644 0.81 -28.25 -32.99
N THR A 645 1.70 -29.24 -32.88
CA THR A 645 2.91 -29.32 -33.73
C THR A 645 2.58 -29.22 -35.22
N THR A 646 1.48 -29.85 -35.67
CA THR A 646 1.02 -29.83 -37.06
C THR A 646 0.61 -28.44 -37.55
N LEU A 647 0.19 -27.55 -36.65
CA LEU A 647 -0.16 -26.16 -36.96
C LEU A 647 1.05 -25.24 -36.77
N ALA A 648 1.78 -25.37 -35.66
CA ALA A 648 2.92 -24.53 -35.30
C ALA A 648 4.07 -24.58 -36.34
N THR A 649 4.19 -25.66 -37.11
CA THR A 649 5.21 -25.78 -38.18
C THR A 649 4.77 -25.20 -39.52
N THR A 650 3.51 -24.80 -39.68
CA THR A 650 3.02 -24.15 -40.91
C THR A 650 3.46 -22.69 -40.98
N PRO A 651 3.61 -22.10 -42.18
CA PRO A 651 3.89 -20.67 -42.31
C PRO A 651 2.88 -19.78 -41.59
N GLN A 652 1.58 -20.12 -41.67
CA GLN A 652 0.49 -19.40 -41.00
C GLN A 652 0.59 -19.53 -39.48
N GLY A 653 0.89 -20.74 -38.97
CA GLY A 653 1.12 -20.97 -37.54
C GLY A 653 2.31 -20.20 -36.99
N GLN A 654 3.42 -20.14 -37.73
CA GLN A 654 4.60 -19.35 -37.36
C GLN A 654 4.31 -17.85 -37.36
N ALA A 655 3.58 -17.36 -38.36
CA ALA A 655 3.15 -15.97 -38.43
C ALA A 655 2.22 -15.60 -37.26
N ALA A 656 1.28 -16.47 -36.90
CA ALA A 656 0.40 -16.28 -35.75
C ALA A 656 1.17 -16.25 -34.43
N ILE A 657 2.14 -17.16 -34.23
CA ILE A 657 3.01 -17.16 -33.04
C ILE A 657 3.80 -15.84 -32.95
N ALA A 658 4.39 -15.38 -34.06
CA ALA A 658 5.14 -14.13 -34.09
C ALA A 658 4.25 -12.91 -33.77
N ALA A 659 3.07 -12.81 -34.40
CA ALA A 659 2.12 -11.74 -34.15
C ALA A 659 1.66 -11.70 -32.68
N LEU A 660 1.40 -12.87 -32.08
CA LEU A 660 1.04 -12.98 -30.66
C LEU A 660 2.18 -12.55 -29.74
N GLN A 661 3.41 -12.98 -30.00
CA GLN A 661 4.58 -12.61 -29.19
C GLN A 661 4.84 -11.10 -29.23
N GLU A 662 4.74 -10.49 -30.41
CA GLU A 662 4.89 -9.04 -30.58
C GLU A 662 3.77 -8.28 -29.87
N ALA A 663 2.52 -8.71 -30.02
CA ALA A 663 1.37 -8.07 -29.39
C ALA A 663 1.41 -8.18 -27.86
N ILE A 664 1.77 -9.34 -27.33
CA ILE A 664 1.98 -9.56 -25.89
C ILE A 664 3.11 -8.65 -25.38
N SER A 665 4.24 -8.60 -26.08
CA SER A 665 5.36 -7.75 -25.67
C SER A 665 4.97 -6.26 -25.64
N LYS A 666 4.19 -5.81 -26.62
CA LYS A 666 3.70 -4.43 -26.69
C LYS A 666 2.72 -4.13 -25.56
N PHE A 667 1.78 -5.01 -25.25
CA PHE A 667 0.83 -4.77 -24.16
C PHE A 667 1.49 -4.88 -22.78
N LEU A 668 2.53 -5.70 -22.62
CA LEU A 668 3.33 -5.71 -21.40
C LEU A 668 4.10 -4.40 -21.17
N SER A 669 4.54 -3.72 -22.24
CA SER A 669 5.20 -2.42 -22.09
C SER A 669 4.26 -1.32 -21.63
N LEU A 670 2.94 -1.54 -21.71
CA LEU A 670 1.93 -0.62 -21.18
C LEU A 670 1.70 -0.82 -19.68
N ILE A 671 2.28 -1.82 -19.03
CA ILE A 671 2.11 -2.07 -17.58
C ILE A 671 3.14 -1.25 -16.79
N VAL A 672 2.70 -0.61 -15.70
CA VAL A 672 3.51 0.33 -14.86
C VAL A 672 3.76 -0.24 -13.48
#